data_AF-U5MSI4-F1
#
_entry.id   AF-U5MSI4-F1
#
_cell.length_a   1.000
_cell.length_b   1.000
_cell.length_c   1.000
_cell.angle_alpha   90.00
_cell.angle_beta   90.00
_cell.angle_gamma   90.00
#
_symmetry.space_group_name_H-M   'P 1'
#
loop_
_entity.id
_entity.type
_entity.pdbx_description
1 polymer ?
#
loop_
_entity_poly.entity_id
_entity_poly.type
_entity_poly.pdbx_seq_one_letter_code
_entity_poly.pdbx_strand_id
1 'polypeptide(L)'
;MEKDNYILNVINEIKVVLEKNNYRKKRYSSDILWLNKKESIIEKNIIRVAIMGITSSGKSTLVNSLLGESILPVAIKPSSSIIITCSKDKKRQATIYFRDKEPEILSGEKLNEKSIAYYADEELNPNNELNVSQIDVTTPSFLLDEDIHIIDSPGLDACDLEMHEKLTLEILLPTIDICVFLTTVKANSDEINAEKIRIVNEKDKQIILVQNMMDSVEEKFGKSGIVIEDKTAVLIKHRKRAQNLLRVAINGNRNDFKCKSDIEKSKKNLNNCEFEVIQISALNALRGIIQKNDVLYNESNIEGFIEAVKLSIKRVMPKINVYRGKSLVERINHIINTDRDIIQGSDIEYINALMNITTGDIDDIVSDFTMAREKISSKIKEIDKNVKEIINEINESKSEEVESYSKIIEKINNKNVNMENEIVNIVKECEEKKNELYKSFNLDIRFSYSLPSMDSKYIDVKHKYEERIKLIEKNGILNKGKRILSQIFDTEWGYEKEEYDEKVVDKDATILMIENICNQNRRKYMNVLWDWSAQYNKSINIFYSEVIKRTEEYEKKKGQKIELEDIEDVILNLKTINKKLKVNKNDKIDENAIDILDNRFKYNNKSKALIKDKQCSSYELDNGGYNDNRYSVISTQYNLYKLSTGIFEKNYLLVGNYIKQKSTEKIGYEGKQIFWTWDLDACITFISRSCGIYLSQEQCELIKKEGIYTIDNIIIIYELCEKKIDLYMILKELKNNLYNMFIIFNGIQIGNSEKQVLESFILKQFVMENSIMINFVIDSSKEFINANNIRELLFIVNKFKDKVISRFKNINNGYILINSKNPIYNMALIEGQEKETFIISNYRDIKESLFKNPLSRGKEEKETLEEILKYFLN
;
A
#
# COMPACT_ATOMS: atom_id res chain seq x y z
N MET A 1 -2.47 29.10 -12.71
CA MET A 1 -3.94 29.03 -12.53
C MET A 1 -4.44 30.43 -12.20
N GLU A 2 -5.57 30.88 -12.76
CA GLU A 2 -6.22 32.11 -12.27
C GLU A 2 -6.60 31.88 -10.81
N LYS A 3 -5.93 32.57 -9.88
CA LYS A 3 -6.26 32.50 -8.47
C LYS A 3 -7.65 33.11 -8.32
N ASP A 4 -8.62 32.32 -7.88
CA ASP A 4 -9.89 32.83 -7.40
C ASP A 4 -9.62 33.70 -6.15
N ASN A 5 -9.39 34.98 -6.41
CA ASN A 5 -8.99 35.97 -5.40
C ASN A 5 -10.19 36.47 -4.58
N TYR A 6 -11.38 35.87 -4.71
CA TYR A 6 -12.56 36.31 -3.98
C TYR A 6 -12.31 36.41 -2.46
N ILE A 7 -11.71 35.37 -1.86
CA ILE A 7 -11.41 35.37 -0.42
C ILE A 7 -10.39 36.45 -0.04
N LEU A 8 -9.35 36.66 -0.86
CA LEU A 8 -8.35 37.71 -0.63
C LEU A 8 -8.95 39.11 -0.76
N ASN A 9 -9.83 39.31 -1.75
CA ASN A 9 -10.56 40.57 -1.92
C ASN A 9 -11.45 40.86 -0.71
N VAL A 10 -12.13 39.85 -0.18
CA VAL A 10 -12.93 39.99 1.04
C VAL A 10 -12.05 40.34 2.25
N ILE A 11 -10.89 39.70 2.41
CA ILE A 11 -9.93 40.06 3.47
C ILE A 11 -9.54 41.53 3.36
N ASN A 12 -9.26 42.01 2.14
CA ASN A 12 -8.95 43.41 1.89
C ASN A 12 -10.13 44.35 2.17
N GLU A 13 -11.36 43.99 1.80
CA GLU A 13 -12.57 44.75 2.17
C GLU A 13 -12.69 44.89 3.69
N ILE A 14 -12.45 43.82 4.45
CA ILE A 14 -12.47 43.85 5.92
C ILE A 14 -11.37 44.77 6.45
N LYS A 15 -10.13 44.63 5.96
CA LYS A 15 -8.99 45.48 6.39
C LYS A 15 -9.27 46.97 6.15
N VAL A 16 -9.81 47.34 4.99
CA VAL A 16 -10.20 48.74 4.68
C VAL A 16 -11.17 49.30 5.72
N VAL A 17 -12.14 48.50 6.18
CA VAL A 17 -13.09 48.92 7.22
C VAL A 17 -12.41 49.11 8.58
N LEU A 18 -11.52 48.19 8.95
CA LEU A 18 -10.81 48.18 10.23
C LEU A 18 -9.64 49.18 10.29
N GLU A 19 -9.14 49.64 9.15
CA GLU A 19 -7.96 50.51 9.06
C GLU A 19 -8.29 51.95 8.63
N LYS A 20 -9.58 52.30 8.50
CA LYS A 20 -10.06 53.59 7.98
C LYS A 20 -9.44 54.82 8.66
N ASN A 21 -9.11 54.74 9.95
CA ASN A 21 -8.44 55.80 10.70
C ASN A 21 -7.51 55.24 11.80
N ASN A 22 -6.75 56.12 12.47
CA ASN A 22 -5.81 55.74 13.52
C ASN A 22 -6.49 55.10 14.74
N TYR A 23 -7.71 55.51 15.07
CA TYR A 23 -8.49 54.93 16.15
C TYR A 23 -8.78 53.44 15.89
N ARG A 24 -9.36 53.14 14.72
CA ARG A 24 -9.70 51.76 14.33
C ARG A 24 -8.46 50.87 14.20
N LYS A 25 -7.38 51.36 13.59
CA LYS A 25 -6.11 50.62 13.50
C LYS A 25 -5.60 50.17 14.87
N LYS A 26 -5.73 51.02 15.89
CA LYS A 26 -5.34 50.70 17.27
C LYS A 26 -6.32 49.70 17.90
N ARG A 27 -7.62 49.95 17.79
CA ARG A 27 -8.70 49.12 18.33
C ARG A 27 -8.73 47.69 17.79
N TYR A 28 -8.54 47.54 16.49
CA TYR A 28 -8.63 46.26 15.77
C TYR A 28 -7.27 45.69 15.40
N SER A 29 -6.18 46.14 16.06
CA SER A 29 -4.81 45.72 15.74
C SER A 29 -4.62 44.19 15.73
N SER A 30 -5.22 43.47 16.69
CA SER A 30 -5.16 42.00 16.75
C SER A 30 -5.95 41.32 15.62
N ASP A 31 -7.11 41.88 15.25
CA ASP A 31 -7.91 41.40 14.12
C ASP A 31 -7.17 41.58 12.79
N ILE A 32 -6.53 42.74 12.61
CA ILE A 32 -5.70 43.04 11.44
C ILE A 32 -4.51 42.08 11.36
N LEU A 33 -3.82 41.81 12.47
CA LEU A 33 -2.74 40.81 12.52
C LEU A 33 -3.23 39.41 12.13
N TRP A 34 -4.41 39.01 12.62
CA TRP A 34 -5.03 37.75 12.26
C TRP A 34 -5.37 37.69 10.76
N LEU A 35 -5.94 38.76 10.19
CA LEU A 35 -6.25 38.88 8.76
C LEU A 35 -4.98 38.81 7.91
N ASN A 36 -3.91 39.50 8.30
CA ASN A 36 -2.62 39.45 7.60
C ASN A 36 -2.01 38.04 7.63
N LYS A 37 -2.14 37.31 8.75
CA LYS A 37 -1.71 35.92 8.83
C LYS A 37 -2.53 35.02 7.89
N LYS A 38 -3.86 35.19 7.85
CA LYS A 38 -4.73 34.43 6.94
C LYS A 38 -4.48 34.76 5.48
N GLU A 39 -4.29 36.04 5.16
CA GLU A 39 -3.89 36.53 3.83
C GLU A 39 -2.62 35.81 3.37
N SER A 40 -1.56 35.83 4.16
CA SER A 40 -0.29 35.15 3.84
C SER A 40 -0.46 33.64 3.59
N ILE A 41 -1.31 32.95 4.37
CA ILE A 41 -1.59 31.53 4.18
C ILE A 41 -2.37 31.28 2.88
N ILE A 42 -3.39 32.10 2.61
CA ILE A 42 -4.25 31.96 1.43
C ILE A 42 -3.50 32.35 0.15
N GLU A 43 -2.61 33.34 0.20
CA GLU A 43 -1.74 33.74 -0.91
C GLU A 43 -0.83 32.60 -1.38
N LYS A 44 -0.25 31.85 -0.43
CA LYS A 44 0.55 30.65 -0.72
C LYS A 44 -0.29 29.52 -1.31
N ASN A 45 -1.56 29.43 -0.91
CA ASN A 45 -2.56 28.49 -1.44
C ASN A 45 -2.11 27.02 -1.50
N ILE A 46 -1.29 26.59 -0.55
CA ILE A 46 -0.69 25.24 -0.57
C ILE A 46 -1.79 24.17 -0.63
N ILE A 47 -1.72 23.31 -1.63
CA ILE A 47 -2.50 22.09 -1.79
C ILE A 47 -1.62 20.91 -1.43
N ARG A 48 -2.11 20.06 -0.53
CA ARG A 48 -1.40 18.87 -0.07
C ARG A 48 -1.98 17.63 -0.75
N VAL A 49 -1.14 16.92 -1.49
CA VAL A 49 -1.49 15.71 -2.26
C VAL A 49 -0.70 14.54 -1.66
N ALA A 50 -1.38 13.57 -1.02
CA ALA A 50 -0.69 12.37 -0.55
C ALA A 50 -0.70 11.26 -1.58
N ILE A 51 0.43 10.58 -1.73
CA ILE A 51 0.55 9.36 -2.53
C ILE A 51 0.47 8.16 -1.58
N MET A 52 -0.67 7.50 -1.62
CA MET A 52 -0.97 6.31 -0.84
C MET A 52 -0.97 5.09 -1.75
N GLY A 53 -0.62 3.91 -1.25
CA GLY A 53 -0.67 2.69 -2.06
C GLY A 53 0.14 1.54 -1.48
N ILE A 54 -0.12 0.35 -2.02
CA ILE A 54 0.53 -0.92 -1.66
C ILE A 54 2.05 -0.76 -1.63
N THR A 55 2.72 -1.46 -0.72
CA THR A 55 4.19 -1.62 -0.78
C THR A 55 4.60 -2.09 -2.18
N SER A 56 5.71 -1.57 -2.69
CA SER A 56 6.22 -1.93 -4.03
C SER A 56 5.33 -1.51 -5.23
N SER A 57 4.34 -0.63 -5.05
CA SER A 57 3.60 -0.03 -6.17
C SER A 57 4.36 1.07 -6.93
N GLY A 58 5.58 1.41 -6.47
CA GLY A 58 6.44 2.43 -7.07
C GLY A 58 6.14 3.87 -6.61
N LYS A 59 5.69 4.06 -5.37
CA LYS A 59 5.41 5.39 -4.77
C LYS A 59 6.63 6.32 -4.80
N SER A 60 7.74 5.89 -4.20
CA SER A 60 8.96 6.70 -4.16
C SER A 60 9.56 6.90 -5.55
N THR A 61 9.39 5.95 -6.48
CA THR A 61 9.74 6.15 -7.91
C THR A 61 8.90 7.25 -8.55
N LEU A 62 7.58 7.29 -8.28
CA LEU A 62 6.70 8.36 -8.74
C LEU A 62 7.12 9.70 -8.14
N VAL A 63 7.40 9.76 -6.84
CA VAL A 63 7.86 10.99 -6.18
C VAL A 63 9.19 11.47 -6.75
N ASN A 64 10.17 10.58 -6.96
CA ASN A 64 11.44 10.92 -7.62
C ASN A 64 11.22 11.42 -9.05
N SER A 65 10.27 10.84 -9.80
CA SER A 65 9.93 11.34 -11.14
C SER A 65 9.33 12.75 -11.08
N LEU A 66 8.57 13.08 -10.04
CA LEU A 66 8.03 14.43 -9.81
C LEU A 66 9.10 15.41 -9.34
N LEU A 67 10.06 14.98 -8.51
CA LEU A 67 11.25 15.74 -8.14
C LEU A 67 12.17 16.02 -9.35
N GLY A 68 12.11 15.15 -10.36
CA GLY A 68 12.97 15.20 -11.54
C GLY A 68 14.36 14.62 -11.29
N GLU A 69 14.57 13.95 -10.16
CA GLU A 69 15.85 13.41 -9.73
C GLU A 69 15.66 12.29 -8.67
N SER A 70 16.66 11.43 -8.52
CA SER A 70 16.63 10.31 -7.57
C SER A 70 17.15 10.76 -6.19
N ILE A 71 16.29 11.41 -5.40
CA ILE A 71 16.62 11.86 -4.03
C ILE A 71 16.08 10.90 -2.98
N LEU A 72 14.88 10.35 -3.18
CA LEU A 72 14.26 9.44 -2.22
C LEU A 72 14.72 8.00 -2.48
N PRO A 73 14.96 7.19 -1.44
CA PRO A 73 15.20 5.76 -1.60
C PRO A 73 14.01 5.06 -2.24
N VAL A 74 14.26 4.25 -3.26
CA VAL A 74 13.21 3.55 -4.04
C VAL A 74 12.76 2.24 -3.37
N ALA A 75 13.53 1.74 -2.40
CA ALA A 75 13.26 0.53 -1.63
C ALA A 75 13.34 0.84 -0.13
N ILE A 76 12.29 1.45 0.43
CA ILE A 76 12.18 1.58 1.88
C ILE A 76 11.47 0.34 2.39
N LYS A 77 12.05 -0.36 3.37
CA LYS A 77 11.34 -1.40 4.12
C LYS A 77 10.04 -0.79 4.68
N PRO A 78 8.89 -1.51 4.69
CA PRO A 78 7.55 -0.94 4.96
C PRO A 78 7.26 -0.27 6.31
N SER A 79 8.25 0.19 7.05
CA SER A 79 8.15 0.57 8.48
C SER A 79 8.56 2.02 8.78
N SER A 80 9.03 2.79 7.79
CA SER A 80 9.45 4.17 8.03
C SER A 80 8.26 5.10 8.29
N SER A 81 7.90 5.34 9.55
CA SER A 81 6.85 6.29 9.93
C SER A 81 7.17 7.78 9.68
N ILE A 82 8.15 8.05 8.83
CA ILE A 82 8.63 9.37 8.55
C ILE A 82 7.93 9.89 7.31
N ILE A 83 7.14 10.95 7.52
CA ILE A 83 6.49 11.65 6.41
C ILE A 83 7.53 12.46 5.67
N ILE A 84 7.57 12.27 4.35
CA ILE A 84 8.40 13.07 3.45
C ILE A 84 7.51 13.98 2.63
N THR A 85 7.68 15.29 2.77
CA THR A 85 6.98 16.28 1.94
C THR A 85 7.91 16.79 0.86
N CYS A 86 7.45 16.76 -0.39
CA CYS A 86 8.18 17.20 -1.56
C CYS A 86 7.47 18.40 -2.20
N SER A 87 8.21 19.47 -2.50
CA SER A 87 7.65 20.65 -3.19
C SER A 87 8.68 21.37 -4.06
N LYS A 88 8.19 22.33 -4.86
CA LYS A 88 9.05 23.20 -5.68
C LYS A 88 9.58 24.37 -4.86
N ASP A 89 10.88 24.60 -4.93
CA ASP A 89 11.52 25.80 -4.42
C ASP A 89 12.71 26.15 -5.32
N LYS A 90 13.19 27.40 -5.26
CA LYS A 90 14.43 27.84 -5.89
C LYS A 90 15.65 27.10 -5.35
N LYS A 91 15.60 26.65 -4.09
CA LYS A 91 16.69 25.91 -3.44
C LYS A 91 16.48 24.41 -3.50
N ARG A 92 17.52 23.69 -3.95
CA ARG A 92 17.63 22.23 -3.84
C ARG A 92 18.16 21.85 -2.45
N GLN A 93 17.29 21.47 -1.53
CA GLN A 93 17.65 21.13 -0.14
C GLN A 93 16.65 20.16 0.50
N ALA A 94 17.05 19.49 1.58
CA ALA A 94 16.15 18.79 2.48
C ALA A 94 16.30 19.31 3.90
N THR A 95 15.17 19.55 4.59
CA THR A 95 15.13 19.92 6.01
C THR A 95 14.64 18.73 6.82
N ILE A 96 15.48 18.23 7.72
CA ILE A 96 15.17 17.13 8.63
C ILE A 96 14.69 17.72 9.95
N TYR A 97 13.44 17.50 10.29
CA TYR A 97 12.87 17.92 11.55
C TYR A 97 13.01 16.80 12.58
N PHE A 98 13.39 17.13 13.80
CA PHE A 98 13.51 16.18 14.90
C PHE A 98 12.50 16.49 16.00
N ARG A 99 12.25 15.52 16.87
CA ARG A 99 11.33 15.68 18.02
C ARG A 99 12.01 16.33 19.23
N ASP A 100 13.33 16.18 19.33
CA ASP A 100 14.15 16.47 20.51
C ASP A 100 15.23 17.53 20.26
N LYS A 101 15.42 17.96 19.01
CA LYS A 101 16.45 18.94 18.62
C LYS A 101 16.04 19.80 17.43
N GLU A 102 16.85 20.83 17.17
CA GLU A 102 16.68 21.75 16.04
C GLU A 102 16.82 21.06 14.67
N PRO A 103 16.16 21.59 13.62
CA PRO A 103 16.20 20.98 12.29
C PRO A 103 17.59 20.99 11.66
N GLU A 104 17.89 19.95 10.88
CA GLU A 104 19.12 19.82 10.09
C GLU A 104 18.83 20.09 8.61
N ILE A 105 19.75 20.76 7.90
CA ILE A 105 19.59 21.07 6.46
C ILE A 105 20.65 20.34 5.63
N LEU A 106 20.19 19.49 4.71
CA LEU A 106 21.00 18.83 3.70
C LEU A 106 20.90 19.61 2.37
N SER A 107 22.02 19.91 1.74
CA SER A 107 22.05 20.62 0.44
C SER A 107 23.27 20.21 -0.39
N GLY A 108 23.27 20.55 -1.68
CA GLY A 108 24.36 20.19 -2.59
C GLY A 108 24.57 18.67 -2.65
N GLU A 109 25.82 18.22 -2.58
CA GLU A 109 26.19 16.80 -2.62
C GLU A 109 25.72 16.01 -1.39
N LYS A 110 25.47 16.68 -0.26
CA LYS A 110 24.92 16.04 0.96
C LYS A 110 23.46 15.63 0.78
N LEU A 111 22.74 16.22 -0.17
CA LEU A 111 21.39 15.80 -0.50
C LEU A 111 21.43 14.74 -1.61
N ASN A 112 21.37 13.49 -1.17
CA ASN A 112 21.35 12.29 -2.00
C ASN A 112 20.52 11.19 -1.34
N GLU A 113 20.25 10.14 -2.10
CA GLU A 113 19.46 8.97 -1.69
C GLU A 113 19.94 8.35 -0.37
N LYS A 114 21.25 8.16 -0.21
CA LYS A 114 21.83 7.54 1.00
C LYS A 114 21.63 8.40 2.24
N SER A 115 21.78 9.71 2.09
CA SER A 115 21.60 10.66 3.19
C SER A 115 20.13 10.74 3.63
N ILE A 116 19.18 10.69 2.70
CA ILE A 116 17.75 10.61 3.05
C ILE A 116 17.44 9.25 3.68
N ALA A 117 17.94 8.15 3.11
CA ALA A 117 17.77 6.80 3.65
C ALA A 117 18.32 6.69 5.09
N TYR A 118 19.43 7.34 5.43
CA TYR A 118 19.94 7.34 6.80
C TYR A 118 18.91 7.83 7.83
N TYR A 119 18.09 8.82 7.49
CA TYR A 119 17.03 9.31 8.37
C TYR A 119 15.73 8.53 8.20
N ALA A 120 15.38 8.17 6.97
CA ALA A 120 14.06 7.66 6.62
C ALA A 120 13.97 6.13 6.57
N ASP A 121 15.04 5.40 6.34
CA ASP A 121 15.00 3.94 6.15
C ASP A 121 15.05 3.20 7.48
N GLU A 122 14.19 2.20 7.69
CA GLU A 122 14.19 1.39 8.91
C GLU A 122 15.48 0.59 9.13
N GLU A 123 16.13 0.13 8.05
CA GLU A 123 17.38 -0.62 8.19
C GLU A 123 18.50 0.27 8.76
N LEU A 124 18.44 1.57 8.48
CA LEU A 124 19.44 2.56 8.90
C LEU A 124 19.02 3.37 10.13
N ASN A 125 17.71 3.51 10.37
CA ASN A 125 17.09 4.20 11.50
C ASN A 125 15.96 3.33 12.10
N PRO A 126 16.29 2.19 12.74
CA PRO A 126 15.30 1.26 13.26
C PRO A 126 14.45 1.91 14.35
N ASN A 127 13.15 1.68 14.34
CA ASN A 127 12.15 2.27 15.25
C ASN A 127 12.27 3.80 15.40
N ASN A 128 12.80 4.49 14.38
CA ASN A 128 13.07 5.91 14.40
C ASN A 128 13.91 6.37 15.62
N GLU A 129 14.98 5.64 15.96
CA GLU A 129 15.94 5.98 17.01
C GLU A 129 16.55 7.39 16.87
N LEU A 130 16.64 7.91 15.64
CA LEU A 130 17.10 9.27 15.36
C LEU A 130 16.05 10.36 15.71
N ASN A 131 14.86 9.98 16.20
CA ASN A 131 13.77 10.89 16.59
C ASN A 131 13.35 11.86 15.48
N VAL A 132 13.36 11.41 14.21
CA VAL A 132 12.94 12.22 13.06
C VAL A 132 11.42 12.39 13.09
N SER A 133 10.94 13.62 12.97
CA SER A 133 9.50 13.90 12.90
C SER A 133 8.98 14.02 11.47
N GLN A 134 9.75 14.67 10.59
CA GLN A 134 9.38 14.93 9.19
C GLN A 134 10.63 15.27 8.37
N ILE A 135 10.56 15.00 7.07
CA ILE A 135 11.57 15.43 6.10
C ILE A 135 10.88 16.28 5.02
N ASP A 136 11.36 17.50 4.80
CA ASP A 136 10.90 18.36 3.72
C ASP A 136 11.96 18.46 2.63
N VAL A 137 11.67 17.98 1.43
CA VAL A 137 12.55 18.01 0.26
C VAL A 137 12.04 19.05 -0.73
N THR A 138 12.91 19.97 -1.14
CA THR A 138 12.59 20.97 -2.16
C THR A 138 13.59 20.93 -3.31
N THR A 139 13.09 21.13 -4.54
CA THR A 139 13.93 21.21 -5.74
C THR A 139 13.31 22.11 -6.81
N PRO A 140 14.12 22.88 -7.56
CA PRO A 140 13.61 23.70 -8.67
C PRO A 140 13.08 22.86 -9.84
N SER A 141 13.53 21.60 -9.93
CA SER A 141 13.14 20.65 -10.99
C SER A 141 11.77 20.00 -10.77
N PHE A 142 11.09 20.32 -9.66
CA PHE A 142 9.79 19.72 -9.35
C PHE A 142 8.76 20.02 -10.46
N LEU A 143 8.09 18.97 -10.92
CA LEU A 143 7.17 19.02 -12.08
C LEU A 143 5.83 19.71 -11.78
N LEU A 144 5.40 19.72 -10.51
CA LEU A 144 4.18 20.39 -10.08
C LEU A 144 4.47 21.85 -9.71
N ASP A 145 3.42 22.66 -9.66
CA ASP A 145 3.51 24.09 -9.33
C ASP A 145 3.92 24.31 -7.85
N GLU A 146 4.46 25.49 -7.52
CA GLU A 146 5.00 25.82 -6.18
C GLU A 146 3.96 25.73 -5.05
N ASP A 147 2.68 25.86 -5.37
CA ASP A 147 1.58 25.72 -4.43
C ASP A 147 1.10 24.27 -4.25
N ILE A 148 1.80 23.28 -4.81
CA ILE A 148 1.46 21.86 -4.69
C ILE A 148 2.56 21.13 -3.91
N HIS A 149 2.18 20.53 -2.79
CA HIS A 149 3.04 19.71 -1.96
C HIS A 149 2.64 18.23 -2.10
N ILE A 150 3.59 17.38 -2.48
CA ILE A 150 3.42 15.93 -2.51
C ILE A 150 3.87 15.36 -1.17
N ILE A 151 3.06 14.49 -0.59
CA ILE A 151 3.38 13.77 0.64
C ILE A 151 3.61 12.31 0.26
N ASP A 152 4.85 11.84 0.43
CA ASP A 152 5.16 10.41 0.39
C ASP A 152 4.81 9.82 1.76
N SER A 153 3.84 8.90 1.77
CA SER A 153 3.40 8.20 2.97
C SER A 153 3.90 6.76 2.98
N PRO A 154 4.08 6.14 4.15
CA PRO A 154 4.43 4.72 4.26
C PRO A 154 3.46 3.84 3.46
N GLY A 155 3.94 2.70 2.97
CA GLY A 155 3.13 1.79 2.15
C GLY A 155 1.90 1.27 2.89
N LEU A 156 0.76 1.21 2.20
CA LEU A 156 -0.49 0.69 2.74
C LEU A 156 -0.48 -0.83 2.93
N ASP A 157 0.48 -1.58 2.37
CA ASP A 157 0.51 -3.05 2.49
C ASP A 157 1.83 -3.55 3.08
N ALA A 158 2.28 -2.90 4.15
CA ALA A 158 3.27 -3.51 5.00
C ALA A 158 2.67 -4.82 5.55
N CYS A 159 3.29 -5.96 5.24
CA CYS A 159 2.95 -7.22 5.89
C CYS A 159 2.78 -6.98 7.39
N ASP A 160 1.69 -7.49 7.96
CA ASP A 160 1.58 -7.74 9.39
C ASP A 160 1.33 -6.48 10.24
N LEU A 161 0.83 -5.38 9.63
CA LEU A 161 0.69 -4.07 10.27
C LEU A 161 -0.67 -3.36 9.98
N GLU A 162 -1.78 -4.11 9.94
CA GLU A 162 -3.14 -3.54 9.70
C GLU A 162 -3.49 -2.36 10.63
N MET A 163 -3.05 -2.41 11.89
CA MET A 163 -3.25 -1.30 12.84
C MET A 163 -2.52 -0.02 12.40
N HIS A 164 -1.29 -0.13 11.90
CA HIS A 164 -0.45 1.03 11.52
C HIS A 164 -0.96 1.71 10.29
N GLU A 165 -1.43 0.92 9.35
CA GLU A 165 -2.11 1.42 8.17
C GLU A 165 -3.34 2.24 8.57
N LYS A 166 -4.23 1.67 9.40
CA LYS A 166 -5.45 2.35 9.85
C LYS A 166 -5.15 3.62 10.63
N LEU A 167 -4.22 3.59 11.59
CA LEU A 167 -3.78 4.77 12.33
C LEU A 167 -3.15 5.84 11.42
N THR A 168 -2.33 5.42 10.45
CA THR A 168 -1.71 6.35 9.49
C THR A 168 -2.75 7.05 8.64
N LEU A 169 -3.76 6.32 8.15
CA LEU A 169 -4.87 6.90 7.39
C LEU A 169 -5.68 7.88 8.24
N GLU A 170 -6.02 7.52 9.49
CA GLU A 170 -6.79 8.39 10.40
C GLU A 170 -6.06 9.70 10.74
N ILE A 171 -4.72 9.66 10.88
CA ILE A 171 -3.90 10.83 11.19
C ILE A 171 -3.59 11.67 9.92
N LEU A 172 -3.27 11.02 8.80
CA LEU A 172 -2.80 11.70 7.60
C LEU A 172 -3.95 12.32 6.79
N LEU A 173 -5.07 11.59 6.60
CA LEU A 173 -6.18 12.03 5.74
C LEU A 173 -6.76 13.40 6.12
N PRO A 174 -6.96 13.75 7.40
CA PRO A 174 -7.42 15.09 7.78
C PRO A 174 -6.51 16.23 7.28
N THR A 175 -5.23 15.95 7.09
CA THR A 175 -4.20 16.97 6.79
C THR A 175 -3.97 17.19 5.29
N ILE A 176 -4.63 16.42 4.41
CA ILE A 176 -4.46 16.48 2.95
C ILE A 176 -5.72 16.96 2.24
N ASP A 177 -5.56 17.46 1.01
CA ASP A 177 -6.64 17.93 0.16
C ASP A 177 -7.01 16.91 -0.93
N ILE A 178 -6.01 16.20 -1.48
CA ILE A 178 -6.18 15.18 -2.54
C ILE A 178 -5.42 13.91 -2.15
N CYS A 179 -6.05 12.75 -2.38
CA CYS A 179 -5.42 11.44 -2.23
C CYS A 179 -5.15 10.83 -3.62
N VAL A 180 -3.89 10.53 -3.90
CA VAL A 180 -3.47 9.71 -5.03
C VAL A 180 -3.35 8.28 -4.53
N PHE A 181 -4.24 7.40 -4.97
CA PHE A 181 -4.16 5.98 -4.67
C PHE A 181 -3.38 5.26 -5.78
N LEU A 182 -2.15 4.83 -5.48
CA LEU A 182 -1.21 4.21 -6.40
C LEU A 182 -1.27 2.68 -6.29
N THR A 183 -1.67 2.04 -7.37
CA THR A 183 -1.64 0.58 -7.55
C THR A 183 -0.80 0.22 -8.77
N THR A 184 -0.53 -1.07 -9.01
CA THR A 184 0.11 -1.51 -10.25
C THR A 184 -0.94 -1.94 -11.28
N VAL A 185 -0.59 -1.92 -12.57
CA VAL A 185 -1.52 -2.38 -13.62
C VAL A 185 -1.93 -3.85 -13.44
N LYS A 186 -1.04 -4.69 -12.89
CA LYS A 186 -1.25 -6.13 -12.64
C LYS A 186 -1.65 -6.48 -11.20
N ALA A 187 -2.12 -5.53 -10.40
CA ALA A 187 -2.52 -5.84 -9.02
C ALA A 187 -3.68 -6.86 -9.00
N ASN A 188 -3.52 -7.95 -8.24
CA ASN A 188 -4.44 -9.10 -8.27
C ASN A 188 -5.46 -9.15 -7.12
N SER A 189 -5.47 -8.17 -6.22
CA SER A 189 -6.45 -8.11 -5.12
C SER A 189 -7.37 -6.90 -5.24
N ASP A 190 -8.47 -7.06 -5.97
CA ASP A 190 -9.47 -6.00 -6.13
C ASP A 190 -10.18 -5.69 -4.80
N GLU A 191 -10.35 -6.70 -3.94
CA GLU A 191 -11.06 -6.59 -2.66
C GLU A 191 -10.29 -5.74 -1.65
N ILE A 192 -8.99 -6.02 -1.45
CA ILE A 192 -8.11 -5.24 -0.55
C ILE A 192 -8.01 -3.79 -1.03
N ASN A 193 -7.84 -3.59 -2.34
CA ASN A 193 -7.80 -2.24 -2.92
C ASN A 193 -9.13 -1.49 -2.73
N ALA A 194 -10.27 -2.18 -2.88
CA ALA A 194 -11.58 -1.59 -2.71
C ALA A 194 -11.86 -1.19 -1.25
N GLU A 195 -11.44 -2.00 -0.29
CA GLU A 195 -11.52 -1.68 1.14
C GLU A 195 -10.76 -0.39 1.47
N LYS A 196 -9.53 -0.25 0.99
CA LYS A 196 -8.71 0.95 1.25
C LYS A 196 -9.28 2.20 0.62
N ILE A 197 -9.79 2.09 -0.61
CA ILE A 197 -10.47 3.20 -1.28
C ILE A 197 -11.73 3.62 -0.52
N ARG A 198 -12.47 2.68 0.11
CA ARG A 198 -13.61 3.02 0.98
C ARG A 198 -13.20 3.88 2.16
N ILE A 199 -12.13 3.52 2.87
CA ILE A 199 -11.62 4.28 4.03
C ILE A 199 -11.28 5.72 3.62
N VAL A 200 -10.60 5.90 2.48
CA VAL A 200 -10.26 7.24 1.97
C VAL A 200 -11.51 8.03 1.58
N ASN A 201 -12.49 7.37 0.95
CA ASN A 201 -13.74 7.99 0.51
C ASN A 201 -14.64 8.40 1.69
N GLU A 202 -14.66 7.64 2.79
CA GLU A 202 -15.38 8.00 4.03
C GLU A 202 -14.94 9.35 4.60
N LYS A 203 -13.70 9.78 4.34
CA LYS A 203 -13.16 11.08 4.78
C LYS A 203 -13.43 12.23 3.81
N ASP A 204 -14.27 12.03 2.79
CA ASP A 204 -14.73 13.04 1.83
C ASP A 204 -13.57 13.79 1.15
N LYS A 205 -12.58 13.00 0.72
CA LYS A 205 -11.36 13.43 0.02
C LYS A 205 -11.48 13.15 -1.48
N GLN A 206 -10.92 14.03 -2.30
CA GLN A 206 -10.81 13.80 -3.74
C GLN A 206 -9.78 12.69 -4.00
N ILE A 207 -10.16 11.68 -4.78
CA ILE A 207 -9.31 10.51 -5.09
C ILE A 207 -8.90 10.53 -6.56
N ILE A 208 -7.62 10.26 -6.83
CA ILE A 208 -7.08 9.93 -8.15
C ILE A 208 -6.54 8.50 -8.08
N LEU A 209 -7.04 7.57 -8.89
CA LEU A 209 -6.50 6.20 -8.97
C LEU A 209 -5.44 6.14 -10.06
N VAL A 210 -4.21 5.83 -9.65
CA VAL A 210 -3.07 5.73 -10.56
C VAL A 210 -2.62 4.27 -10.63
N GLN A 211 -2.63 3.69 -11.82
CA GLN A 211 -2.03 2.39 -12.11
C GLN A 211 -0.62 2.59 -12.67
N ASN A 212 0.39 2.30 -11.86
CA ASN A 212 1.79 2.37 -12.22
C ASN A 212 2.28 1.09 -12.92
N MET A 213 3.49 1.15 -13.47
CA MET A 213 4.17 0.05 -14.17
C MET A 213 3.48 -0.32 -15.50
N MET A 214 2.90 0.66 -16.20
CA MET A 214 2.33 0.46 -17.54
C MET A 214 3.35 -0.10 -18.56
N ASP A 215 4.64 0.19 -18.37
CA ASP A 215 5.75 -0.34 -19.16
C ASP A 215 5.93 -1.87 -19.01
N SER A 216 5.45 -2.45 -17.91
CA SER A 216 5.55 -3.88 -17.63
C SER A 216 4.51 -4.72 -18.36
N VAL A 217 3.45 -4.09 -18.89
CA VAL A 217 2.41 -4.79 -19.64
C VAL A 217 2.99 -5.37 -20.92
N GLU A 218 2.63 -6.62 -21.17
CA GLU A 218 3.10 -7.39 -22.30
C GLU A 218 1.92 -7.78 -23.18
N GLU A 219 2.21 -7.94 -24.47
CA GLU A 219 1.29 -8.56 -25.41
C GLU A 219 1.04 -10.02 -25.01
N LYS A 220 -0.22 -10.47 -25.13
CA LYS A 220 -0.60 -11.86 -24.92
C LYS A 220 -0.43 -12.63 -26.22
N PHE A 221 0.39 -13.67 -26.20
CA PHE A 221 0.67 -14.51 -27.37
C PHE A 221 -0.15 -15.80 -27.33
N GLY A 222 -0.62 -16.20 -28.50
CA GLY A 222 -1.28 -17.47 -28.78
C GLY A 222 -0.34 -18.50 -29.40
N LYS A 223 -0.94 -19.58 -29.90
CA LYS A 223 -0.21 -20.62 -30.62
C LYS A 223 0.62 -20.02 -31.75
N SER A 224 1.87 -20.50 -31.88
CA SER A 224 2.83 -20.07 -32.90
C SER A 224 3.25 -18.59 -32.81
N GLY A 225 3.06 -17.94 -31.65
CA GLY A 225 3.53 -16.57 -31.38
C GLY A 225 2.61 -15.47 -31.89
N ILE A 226 1.35 -15.77 -32.22
CA ILE A 226 0.39 -14.78 -32.75
C ILE A 226 -0.03 -13.88 -31.59
N VAL A 227 0.02 -12.56 -31.74
CA VAL A 227 -0.52 -11.64 -30.73
C VAL A 227 -2.03 -11.82 -30.69
N ILE A 228 -2.54 -12.41 -29.59
CA ILE A 228 -3.98 -12.54 -29.32
C ILE A 228 -4.51 -11.20 -28.80
N GLU A 229 -3.73 -10.54 -27.93
CA GLU A 229 -4.08 -9.22 -27.39
C GLU A 229 -2.84 -8.33 -27.37
N ASP A 230 -2.93 -7.18 -28.05
CA ASP A 230 -1.88 -6.17 -28.01
C ASP A 230 -1.82 -5.46 -26.65
N LYS A 231 -0.70 -4.78 -26.39
CA LYS A 231 -0.45 -4.06 -25.14
C LYS A 231 -1.55 -3.03 -24.82
N THR A 232 -2.07 -2.35 -25.84
CA THR A 232 -3.10 -1.31 -25.68
C THR A 232 -4.43 -1.90 -25.25
N ALA A 233 -4.84 -3.03 -25.84
CA ALA A 233 -6.04 -3.76 -25.48
C ALA A 233 -5.98 -4.26 -24.03
N VAL A 234 -4.82 -4.80 -23.62
CA VAL A 234 -4.58 -5.24 -22.23
C VAL A 234 -4.69 -4.06 -21.26
N LEU A 235 -4.04 -2.94 -21.57
CA LEU A 235 -4.12 -1.72 -20.75
C LEU A 235 -5.55 -1.18 -20.60
N ILE A 236 -6.33 -1.17 -21.69
CA ILE A 236 -7.74 -0.75 -21.67
C ILE A 236 -8.56 -1.65 -20.74
N LYS A 237 -8.33 -2.97 -20.76
CA LYS A 237 -9.01 -3.91 -19.84
C LYS A 237 -8.66 -3.64 -18.38
N HIS A 238 -7.37 -3.47 -18.06
CA HIS A 238 -6.94 -3.15 -16.70
C HIS A 238 -7.51 -1.80 -16.22
N ARG A 239 -7.58 -0.80 -17.10
CA ARG A 239 -8.19 0.50 -16.78
C ARG A 239 -9.67 0.37 -16.47
N LYS A 240 -10.42 -0.39 -17.28
CA LYS A 240 -11.85 -0.67 -17.04
C LYS A 240 -12.08 -1.42 -15.73
N ARG A 241 -11.22 -2.38 -15.40
CA ARG A 241 -11.26 -3.10 -14.12
C ARG A 241 -11.07 -2.14 -12.94
N ALA A 242 -10.04 -1.28 -13.00
CA ALA A 242 -9.80 -0.25 -11.99
C ALA A 242 -10.96 0.75 -11.84
N GLN A 243 -11.58 1.17 -12.96
CA GLN A 243 -12.78 2.02 -12.93
C GLN A 243 -13.96 1.32 -12.23
N ASN A 244 -14.17 0.03 -12.51
CA ASN A 244 -15.20 -0.75 -11.84
C ASN A 244 -14.92 -0.90 -10.34
N LEU A 245 -13.66 -1.13 -9.97
CA LEU A 245 -13.23 -1.25 -8.58
C LEU A 245 -13.55 0.03 -7.79
N LEU A 246 -13.18 1.20 -8.32
CA LEU A 246 -13.54 2.49 -7.72
C LEU A 246 -15.05 2.63 -7.55
N ARG A 247 -15.81 2.29 -8.58
CA ARG A 247 -17.27 2.38 -8.55
C ARG A 247 -17.87 1.48 -7.44
N VAL A 248 -17.35 0.27 -7.26
CA VAL A 248 -17.80 -0.68 -6.23
C VAL A 248 -17.35 -0.26 -4.83
N ALA A 249 -16.14 0.28 -4.70
CA ALA A 249 -15.64 0.81 -3.45
C ALA A 249 -16.55 1.93 -2.95
N ILE A 250 -16.87 2.89 -3.81
CA ILE A 250 -17.54 4.14 -3.44
C ILE A 250 -19.05 3.96 -3.28
N ASN A 251 -19.67 3.09 -4.08
CA ASN A 251 -21.12 2.89 -4.04
C ASN A 251 -21.57 1.79 -3.07
N GLY A 252 -20.64 1.07 -2.45
CA GLY A 252 -20.92 -0.15 -1.70
C GLY A 252 -21.46 -1.29 -2.57
N ASN A 253 -21.55 -2.50 -2.01
CA ASN A 253 -22.35 -3.56 -2.64
C ASN A 253 -23.83 -3.17 -2.55
N ARG A 254 -24.57 -3.23 -3.67
CA ARG A 254 -26.03 -2.97 -3.69
C ARG A 254 -26.84 -3.84 -2.72
N ASN A 255 -26.23 -4.90 -2.17
CA ASN A 255 -26.85 -5.87 -1.27
C ASN A 255 -26.71 -5.54 0.23
N ASP A 256 -25.89 -4.56 0.63
CA ASP A 256 -25.70 -4.20 2.06
C ASP A 256 -26.64 -3.08 2.56
N PHE A 257 -27.46 -2.50 1.68
CA PHE A 257 -28.42 -1.47 2.06
C PHE A 257 -29.70 -2.08 2.64
N LYS A 258 -29.79 -2.13 3.97
CA LYS A 258 -30.99 -2.61 4.69
C LYS A 258 -32.20 -1.66 4.59
N CYS A 259 -32.02 -0.38 4.22
CA CYS A 259 -33.09 0.62 4.23
C CYS A 259 -33.08 1.54 3.00
N LYS A 260 -34.28 1.86 2.47
CA LYS A 260 -34.49 2.81 1.35
C LYS A 260 -33.93 4.23 1.63
N SER A 261 -33.80 4.62 2.90
CA SER A 261 -33.24 5.91 3.31
C SER A 261 -31.75 6.07 3.03
N ASP A 262 -30.99 4.97 3.02
CA ASP A 262 -29.53 4.99 2.82
C ASP A 262 -29.17 5.10 1.33
N ILE A 263 -30.08 4.65 0.46
CA ILE A 263 -30.03 4.79 -0.99
C ILE A 263 -30.25 6.25 -1.41
N GLU A 264 -31.06 7.02 -0.68
CA GLU A 264 -31.33 8.43 -0.99
C GLU A 264 -30.23 9.36 -0.48
N LYS A 265 -29.59 9.04 0.66
CA LYS A 265 -28.41 9.78 1.16
C LYS A 265 -27.17 9.55 0.28
N SER A 266 -26.93 8.33 -0.20
CA SER A 266 -25.83 8.04 -1.14
C SER A 266 -26.04 8.72 -2.49
N LYS A 267 -27.25 8.63 -3.09
CA LYS A 267 -27.56 9.30 -4.37
C LYS A 267 -27.32 10.82 -4.36
N LYS A 268 -27.47 11.49 -3.21
CA LYS A 268 -27.26 12.95 -3.08
C LYS A 268 -25.78 13.37 -3.15
N ASN A 269 -24.85 12.47 -2.85
CA ASN A 269 -23.40 12.73 -2.92
C ASN A 269 -22.74 12.24 -4.22
N LEU A 270 -23.50 11.55 -5.08
CA LEU A 270 -22.93 10.69 -6.13
C LEU A 270 -22.77 11.33 -7.52
N ASN A 271 -23.33 12.52 -7.77
CA ASN A 271 -23.28 13.14 -9.11
C ASN A 271 -22.03 14.02 -9.36
N ASN A 272 -21.18 14.26 -8.36
CA ASN A 272 -20.14 15.31 -8.44
C ASN A 272 -18.67 14.82 -8.41
N CYS A 273 -18.39 13.53 -8.26
CA CYS A 273 -17.01 13.01 -8.30
C CYS A 273 -16.80 12.15 -9.54
N GLU A 274 -16.35 12.76 -10.64
CA GLU A 274 -15.74 12.00 -11.74
C GLU A 274 -14.38 11.44 -11.27
N PHE A 275 -14.34 10.14 -10.99
CA PHE A 275 -13.11 9.46 -10.61
C PHE A 275 -12.20 9.26 -11.82
N GLU A 276 -10.96 9.71 -11.71
CA GLU A 276 -9.98 9.60 -12.79
C GLU A 276 -9.06 8.38 -12.54
N VAL A 277 -9.06 7.45 -13.51
CA VAL A 277 -8.08 6.35 -13.56
C VAL A 277 -7.03 6.68 -14.59
N ILE A 278 -5.78 6.77 -14.14
CA ILE A 278 -4.62 7.12 -14.96
C ILE A 278 -3.65 5.96 -14.94
N GLN A 279 -3.08 5.62 -16.09
CA GLN A 279 -2.04 4.60 -16.20
C GLN A 279 -0.72 5.29 -16.50
N ILE A 280 0.33 5.01 -15.73
CA ILE A 280 1.64 5.64 -15.88
C ILE A 280 2.78 4.63 -15.81
N SER A 281 3.96 5.05 -16.25
CA SER A 281 5.23 4.43 -15.91
C SER A 281 6.12 5.45 -15.19
N ALA A 282 6.07 5.45 -13.85
CA ALA A 282 6.92 6.33 -13.04
C ALA A 282 8.42 6.13 -13.34
N LEU A 283 8.83 4.90 -13.64
CA LEU A 283 10.20 4.57 -14.00
C LEU A 283 10.63 5.22 -15.33
N ASN A 284 9.81 5.09 -16.38
CA ASN A 284 10.12 5.73 -17.67
C ASN A 284 10.06 7.26 -17.57
N ALA A 285 9.19 7.82 -16.72
CA ALA A 285 9.17 9.25 -16.44
C ALA A 285 10.51 9.69 -15.83
N LEU A 286 10.96 9.01 -14.77
CA LEU A 286 12.24 9.30 -14.11
C LEU A 286 13.43 9.15 -15.05
N ARG A 287 13.49 8.05 -15.82
CA ARG A 287 14.54 7.80 -16.82
C ARG A 287 14.52 8.85 -17.93
N GLY A 288 13.34 9.19 -18.43
CA GLY A 288 13.13 10.23 -19.44
C GLY A 288 13.69 11.58 -18.98
N ILE A 289 13.46 11.95 -17.72
CA ILE A 289 13.97 13.21 -17.15
C ILE A 289 15.49 13.14 -16.96
N ILE A 290 16.01 12.12 -16.27
CA ILE A 290 17.44 12.00 -15.95
C ILE A 290 18.28 11.89 -17.22
N GLN A 291 17.82 11.12 -18.20
CA GLN A 291 18.54 10.87 -19.46
C GLN A 291 18.22 11.90 -20.55
N LYS A 292 17.31 12.85 -20.29
CA LYS A 292 16.78 13.80 -21.29
C LYS A 292 16.24 13.08 -22.54
N ASN A 293 15.48 12.01 -22.32
CA ASN A 293 14.86 11.20 -23.35
C ASN A 293 13.35 11.49 -23.42
N ASP A 294 12.97 12.35 -24.37
CA ASP A 294 11.57 12.77 -24.58
C ASP A 294 10.66 11.62 -24.98
N VAL A 295 11.17 10.58 -25.65
CA VAL A 295 10.38 9.40 -26.03
C VAL A 295 9.93 8.66 -24.78
N LEU A 296 10.86 8.34 -23.87
CA LEU A 296 10.54 7.68 -22.61
C LEU A 296 9.65 8.54 -21.72
N TYR A 297 9.88 9.86 -21.70
CA TYR A 297 9.03 10.80 -20.97
C TYR A 297 7.59 10.79 -21.48
N ASN A 298 7.39 10.86 -22.80
CA ASN A 298 6.05 10.86 -23.40
C ASN A 298 5.35 9.51 -23.24
N GLU A 299 6.07 8.39 -23.41
CA GLU A 299 5.54 7.03 -23.20
C GLU A 299 5.18 6.75 -21.73
N SER A 300 5.72 7.53 -20.78
CA SER A 300 5.43 7.37 -19.36
C SER A 300 4.03 7.82 -18.94
N ASN A 301 3.38 8.68 -19.73
CA ASN A 301 2.11 9.33 -19.42
C ASN A 301 2.11 10.12 -18.09
N ILE A 302 3.27 10.61 -17.62
CA ILE A 302 3.37 11.42 -16.40
C ILE A 302 2.64 12.78 -16.54
N GLU A 303 2.57 13.34 -17.74
CA GLU A 303 1.81 14.56 -18.01
C GLU A 303 0.32 14.38 -17.72
N GLY A 304 -0.26 13.22 -18.06
CA GLY A 304 -1.64 12.89 -17.73
C GLY A 304 -1.88 12.85 -16.22
N PHE A 305 -0.91 12.36 -15.44
CA PHE A 305 -0.97 12.44 -13.98
C PHE A 305 -0.94 13.88 -13.46
N ILE A 306 -0.06 14.72 -14.00
CA ILE A 306 0.03 16.15 -13.63
C ILE A 306 -1.27 16.88 -13.96
N GLU A 307 -1.87 16.60 -15.12
CA GLU A 307 -3.13 17.19 -15.54
C GLU A 307 -4.28 16.81 -14.59
N ALA A 308 -4.36 15.53 -14.20
CA ALA A 308 -5.36 15.06 -13.25
C ALA A 308 -5.24 15.68 -11.87
N VAL A 309 -4.01 15.91 -11.38
CA VAL A 309 -3.78 16.66 -10.14
C VAL A 309 -4.32 18.08 -10.29
N LYS A 310 -4.02 18.76 -11.40
CA LYS A 310 -4.53 20.12 -11.68
C LYS A 310 -6.06 20.17 -11.77
N LEU A 311 -6.69 19.17 -12.39
CA LEU A 311 -8.15 19.05 -12.45
C LEU A 311 -8.76 18.80 -11.07
N SER A 312 -8.16 17.91 -10.28
CA SER A 312 -8.57 17.62 -8.91
C SER A 312 -8.49 18.86 -8.02
N ILE A 313 -7.45 19.70 -8.19
CA ILE A 313 -7.34 20.99 -7.49
C ILE A 313 -8.52 21.90 -7.84
N LYS A 314 -8.88 22.01 -9.12
CA LYS A 314 -10.04 22.83 -9.55
C LYS A 314 -11.34 22.35 -8.91
N ARG A 315 -11.51 21.03 -8.72
CA ARG A 315 -12.70 20.44 -8.08
C ARG A 315 -12.73 20.66 -6.56
N VAL A 316 -11.57 20.63 -5.90
CA VAL A 316 -11.48 20.79 -4.43
C VAL A 316 -11.49 22.27 -4.00
N MET A 317 -11.01 23.19 -4.85
CA MET A 317 -10.88 24.62 -4.51
C MET A 317 -12.20 25.28 -4.04
N PRO A 318 -13.37 25.06 -4.68
CA PRO A 318 -14.63 25.62 -4.19
C PRO A 318 -14.93 25.21 -2.75
N LYS A 319 -14.74 23.93 -2.41
CA LYS A 319 -14.93 23.41 -1.05
C LYS A 319 -13.98 24.08 -0.06
N ILE A 320 -12.70 24.23 -0.42
CA ILE A 320 -11.71 24.96 0.40
C ILE A 320 -12.14 26.42 0.60
N ASN A 321 -12.58 27.10 -0.46
CA ASN A 321 -13.01 28.51 -0.39
C ASN A 321 -14.27 28.69 0.45
N VAL A 322 -15.20 27.72 0.46
CA VAL A 322 -16.34 27.71 1.39
C VAL A 322 -15.86 27.67 2.85
N TYR A 323 -14.91 26.80 3.19
CA TYR A 323 -14.34 26.75 4.55
C TYR A 323 -13.62 28.04 4.92
N ARG A 324 -12.81 28.60 4.01
CA ARG A 324 -12.16 29.91 4.20
C ARG A 324 -13.18 31.02 4.46
N GLY A 325 -14.28 31.03 3.70
CA GLY A 325 -15.38 31.98 3.86
C GLY A 325 -16.08 31.85 5.22
N LYS A 326 -16.43 30.63 5.65
CA LYS A 326 -17.00 30.37 6.99
C LYS A 326 -16.10 30.91 8.10
N SER A 327 -14.80 30.64 7.98
CA SER A 327 -13.75 31.16 8.87
C SER A 327 -13.75 32.69 8.98
N LEU A 328 -13.95 33.41 7.87
CA LEU A 328 -14.04 34.87 7.87
C LEU A 328 -15.35 35.38 8.49
N VAL A 329 -16.46 34.71 8.19
CA VAL A 329 -17.78 35.02 8.79
C VAL A 329 -17.74 34.91 10.30
N GLU A 330 -17.12 33.85 10.83
CA GLU A 330 -16.93 33.64 12.26
C GLU A 330 -16.08 34.76 12.89
N ARG A 331 -14.97 35.15 12.26
CA ARG A 331 -14.14 36.27 12.76
C ARG A 331 -14.91 37.60 12.73
N ILE A 332 -15.69 37.88 11.68
CA ILE A 332 -16.54 39.08 11.61
C ILE A 332 -17.55 39.10 12.76
N ASN A 333 -18.25 37.97 12.99
CA ASN A 333 -19.22 37.86 14.07
C ASN A 333 -18.56 38.06 15.44
N HIS A 334 -17.37 37.50 15.63
CA HIS A 334 -16.58 37.70 16.83
C HIS A 334 -16.29 39.19 17.07
N ILE A 335 -15.72 39.90 16.09
CA ILE A 335 -15.43 41.35 16.19
C ILE A 335 -16.67 42.15 16.62
N ILE A 336 -17.81 41.88 15.96
CA ILE A 336 -19.07 42.57 16.20
C ILE A 336 -19.61 42.29 17.61
N ASN A 337 -19.59 41.03 18.04
CA ASN A 337 -20.12 40.64 19.34
C ASN A 337 -19.25 41.25 20.45
N THR A 338 -17.92 41.11 20.35
CA THR A 338 -16.98 41.73 21.30
C THR A 338 -17.22 43.23 21.48
N ASP A 339 -17.43 43.98 20.38
CA ASP A 339 -17.69 45.42 20.48
C ASP A 339 -19.04 45.73 21.15
N ARG A 340 -20.09 44.93 20.88
CA ARG A 340 -21.39 45.10 21.55
C ARG A 340 -21.29 44.85 23.04
N ASP A 341 -20.60 43.78 23.44
CA ASP A 341 -20.51 43.39 24.84
C ASP A 341 -19.75 44.44 25.66
N ILE A 342 -18.64 44.96 25.12
CA ILE A 342 -17.89 46.07 25.72
C ILE A 342 -18.76 47.34 25.85
N ILE A 343 -19.60 47.64 24.85
CA ILE A 343 -20.51 48.81 24.90
C ILE A 343 -21.65 48.61 25.91
N GLN A 344 -22.20 47.40 26.00
CA GLN A 344 -23.32 47.08 26.89
C GLN A 344 -22.90 46.90 28.36
N GLY A 345 -21.61 46.75 28.62
CA GLY A 345 -21.09 46.52 29.98
C GLY A 345 -21.44 45.14 30.53
N SER A 346 -21.82 44.19 29.67
CA SER A 346 -22.13 42.79 29.99
C SER A 346 -20.86 41.95 30.19
N ASP A 347 -19.91 42.49 30.96
CA ASP A 347 -18.55 41.98 31.15
C ASP A 347 -18.50 40.50 31.58
N ILE A 348 -19.46 40.11 32.40
CA ILE A 348 -19.54 38.76 32.99
C ILE A 348 -20.09 37.76 31.97
N GLU A 349 -21.03 38.15 31.10
CA GLU A 349 -21.64 37.22 30.13
C GLU A 349 -20.71 36.88 28.97
N TYR A 350 -19.94 37.83 28.43
CA TYR A 350 -19.02 37.54 27.35
C TYR A 350 -17.80 36.72 27.81
N ILE A 351 -17.17 37.11 28.94
CA ILE A 351 -16.04 36.35 29.48
C ILE A 351 -16.50 34.95 29.91
N ASN A 352 -17.67 34.83 30.56
CA ASN A 352 -18.23 33.52 30.89
C ASN A 352 -18.67 32.74 29.65
N ALA A 353 -19.17 33.37 28.57
CA ALA A 353 -19.49 32.65 27.34
C ALA A 353 -18.22 32.20 26.60
N LEU A 354 -17.16 33.01 26.60
CA LEU A 354 -15.88 32.64 26.00
C LEU A 354 -15.20 31.52 26.81
N MET A 355 -15.15 31.65 28.14
CA MET A 355 -14.58 30.64 29.03
C MET A 355 -15.46 29.38 29.08
N ASN A 356 -16.74 29.46 29.40
CA ASN A 356 -17.60 28.27 29.56
C ASN A 356 -17.83 27.49 28.27
N ILE A 357 -17.80 28.12 27.09
CA ILE A 357 -17.97 27.41 25.81
C ILE A 357 -16.64 26.83 25.34
N THR A 358 -15.49 27.53 25.50
CA THR A 358 -14.22 27.06 24.90
C THR A 358 -13.25 26.37 25.86
N THR A 359 -13.25 26.66 27.16
CA THR A 359 -12.46 25.86 28.12
C THR A 359 -13.19 24.57 28.49
N GLY A 360 -14.52 24.58 28.58
CA GLY A 360 -15.32 23.36 28.77
C GLY A 360 -15.07 22.32 27.67
N ASP A 361 -15.13 22.73 26.40
CA ASP A 361 -14.84 21.84 25.26
C ASP A 361 -13.40 21.32 25.26
N ILE A 362 -12.41 22.14 25.66
CA ILE A 362 -11.01 21.71 25.79
C ILE A 362 -10.86 20.74 26.96
N ASP A 363 -11.45 21.04 28.11
CA ASP A 363 -11.38 20.22 29.33
C ASP A 363 -12.10 18.87 29.11
N ASP A 364 -13.21 18.85 28.37
CA ASP A 364 -13.88 17.63 27.91
C ASP A 364 -12.96 16.81 27.00
N ILE A 365 -12.29 17.45 26.05
CA ILE A 365 -11.28 16.78 25.19
C ILE A 365 -10.10 16.25 26.00
N VAL A 366 -9.62 16.98 27.00
CA VAL A 366 -8.54 16.55 27.91
C VAL A 366 -9.00 15.36 28.75
N SER A 367 -10.22 15.41 29.27
CA SER A 367 -10.85 14.32 30.02
C SER A 367 -11.01 13.07 29.16
N ASP A 368 -11.62 13.21 27.98
CA ASP A 368 -11.79 12.13 27.00
C ASP A 368 -10.46 11.52 26.58
N PHE A 369 -9.46 12.35 26.31
CA PHE A 369 -8.12 11.90 25.96
C PHE A 369 -7.43 11.18 27.12
N THR A 370 -7.62 11.64 28.36
CA THR A 370 -7.10 10.97 29.56
C THR A 370 -7.78 9.61 29.74
N MET A 371 -9.10 9.53 29.62
CA MET A 371 -9.87 8.29 29.65
C MET A 371 -9.47 7.34 28.51
N ALA A 372 -9.25 7.87 27.30
CA ALA A 372 -8.79 7.10 26.15
C ALA A 372 -7.40 6.50 26.40
N ARG A 373 -6.46 7.29 26.95
CA ARG A 373 -5.14 6.80 27.35
C ARG A 373 -5.21 5.71 28.41
N GLU A 374 -6.09 5.87 29.40
CA GLU A 374 -6.31 4.85 30.43
C GLU A 374 -6.90 3.57 29.84
N LYS A 375 -7.89 3.67 28.95
CA LYS A 375 -8.46 2.52 28.22
C LYS A 375 -7.41 1.82 27.36
N ILE A 376 -6.62 2.55 26.58
CA ILE A 376 -5.55 1.95 25.76
C ILE A 376 -4.50 1.31 26.67
N SER A 377 -4.09 1.97 27.76
CA SER A 377 -3.16 1.42 28.75
C SER A 377 -3.70 0.15 29.42
N SER A 378 -4.99 0.10 29.76
CA SER A 378 -5.62 -1.09 30.33
C SER A 378 -5.65 -2.23 29.32
N LYS A 379 -5.95 -1.94 28.05
CA LYS A 379 -5.92 -2.92 26.95
C LYS A 379 -4.52 -3.48 26.70
N ILE A 380 -3.50 -2.61 26.72
CA ILE A 380 -2.10 -3.05 26.66
C ILE A 380 -1.75 -3.94 27.87
N LYS A 381 -2.27 -3.65 29.08
CA LYS A 381 -2.08 -4.51 30.27
C LYS A 381 -2.84 -5.83 30.17
N GLU A 382 -3.99 -5.88 29.49
CA GLU A 382 -4.71 -7.14 29.21
C GLU A 382 -3.86 -8.11 28.38
N ILE A 383 -2.91 -7.62 27.55
CA ILE A 383 -1.92 -8.46 26.87
C ILE A 383 -1.14 -9.30 27.88
N ASP A 384 -0.61 -8.68 28.94
CA ASP A 384 0.21 -9.39 29.94
C ASP A 384 -0.60 -10.49 30.66
N LYS A 385 -1.89 -10.25 30.89
CA LYS A 385 -2.79 -11.26 31.47
C LYS A 385 -3.04 -12.40 30.48
N ASN A 386 -3.35 -12.09 29.24
CA ASN A 386 -3.59 -13.08 28.19
C ASN A 386 -2.35 -13.94 27.94
N VAL A 387 -1.16 -13.35 27.90
CA VAL A 387 0.13 -14.06 27.74
C VAL A 387 0.34 -15.05 28.87
N LYS A 388 0.05 -14.67 30.12
CA LYS A 388 0.13 -15.58 31.28
C LYS A 388 -0.88 -16.73 31.17
N GLU A 389 -2.11 -16.47 30.77
CA GLU A 389 -3.12 -17.51 30.53
C GLU A 389 -2.65 -18.49 29.45
N ILE A 390 -2.07 -17.99 28.36
CA ILE A 390 -1.52 -18.79 27.26
C ILE A 390 -0.33 -19.64 27.71
N ILE A 391 0.59 -19.07 28.48
CA ILE A 391 1.74 -19.80 29.03
C ILE A 391 1.25 -20.92 29.95
N ASN A 392 0.22 -20.68 30.75
CA ASN A 392 -0.41 -21.73 31.56
C ASN A 392 -1.08 -22.80 30.69
N GLU A 393 -1.84 -22.43 29.66
CA GLU A 393 -2.43 -23.37 28.70
C GLU A 393 -1.35 -24.24 28.01
N ILE A 394 -0.20 -23.66 27.64
CA ILE A 394 0.96 -24.37 27.06
C ILE A 394 1.61 -25.31 28.07
N ASN A 395 1.75 -24.87 29.33
CA ASN A 395 2.33 -25.68 30.40
C ASN A 395 1.45 -26.91 30.70
N GLU A 396 0.13 -26.73 30.73
CA GLU A 396 -0.87 -27.79 31.00
C GLU A 396 -1.08 -28.75 29.83
N SER A 397 -0.78 -28.33 28.59
CA SER A 397 -0.93 -29.15 27.38
C SER A 397 0.12 -30.26 27.27
N LYS A 398 -0.18 -31.40 26.65
CA LYS A 398 0.83 -32.45 26.40
C LYS A 398 1.74 -32.07 25.21
N SER A 399 3.03 -32.37 25.27
CA SER A 399 4.00 -32.02 24.21
C SER A 399 3.78 -32.73 22.87
N GLU A 400 2.96 -33.79 22.88
CA GLU A 400 2.66 -34.70 21.76
C GLU A 400 1.44 -34.22 20.93
N GLU A 401 0.62 -33.28 21.43
CA GLU A 401 -0.60 -32.80 20.77
C GLU A 401 -0.38 -31.51 19.94
N VAL A 402 0.35 -31.62 18.83
CA VAL A 402 0.73 -30.49 17.94
C VAL A 402 -0.47 -29.65 17.45
N GLU A 403 -1.63 -30.27 17.29
CA GLU A 403 -2.87 -29.60 16.83
C GLU A 403 -3.49 -28.68 17.90
N SER A 404 -3.25 -28.96 19.18
CA SER A 404 -3.70 -28.13 20.32
C SER A 404 -3.00 -26.76 20.32
N TYR A 405 -1.69 -26.73 20.07
CA TYR A 405 -0.89 -25.48 20.06
C TYR A 405 -1.21 -24.56 18.88
N SER A 406 -1.62 -25.12 17.73
CA SER A 406 -2.07 -24.31 16.59
C SER A 406 -3.35 -23.53 16.93
N LYS A 407 -4.29 -24.14 17.67
CA LYS A 407 -5.51 -23.47 18.14
C LYS A 407 -5.21 -22.41 19.20
N ILE A 408 -4.22 -22.66 20.07
CA ILE A 408 -3.75 -21.66 21.03
C ILE A 408 -3.24 -20.44 20.27
N ILE A 409 -2.34 -20.60 19.29
CA ILE A 409 -1.81 -19.48 18.48
C ILE A 409 -2.90 -18.72 17.72
N GLU A 410 -3.85 -19.41 17.11
CA GLU A 410 -4.98 -18.78 16.43
C GLU A 410 -5.81 -17.91 17.38
N LYS A 411 -6.03 -18.37 18.61
CA LYS A 411 -6.68 -17.61 19.69
C LYS A 411 -5.86 -16.38 20.10
N ILE A 412 -4.52 -16.44 20.10
CA ILE A 412 -3.64 -15.28 20.36
C ILE A 412 -3.81 -14.23 19.26
N ASN A 413 -3.69 -14.65 18.01
CA ASN A 413 -3.75 -13.75 16.86
C ASN A 413 -5.12 -13.06 16.79
N ASN A 414 -6.21 -13.80 16.99
CA ASN A 414 -7.57 -13.23 17.02
C ASN A 414 -7.76 -12.23 18.18
N LYS A 415 -7.22 -12.52 19.37
CA LYS A 415 -7.25 -11.57 20.50
C LYS A 415 -6.44 -10.30 20.22
N ASN A 416 -5.27 -10.44 19.58
CA ASN A 416 -4.44 -9.30 19.19
C ASN A 416 -5.16 -8.41 18.17
N VAL A 417 -5.75 -8.98 17.12
CA VAL A 417 -6.48 -8.23 16.08
C VAL A 417 -7.67 -7.47 16.67
N ASN A 418 -8.44 -8.09 17.58
CA ASN A 418 -9.56 -7.41 18.24
C ASN A 418 -9.09 -6.21 19.07
N MET A 419 -8.01 -6.38 19.82
CA MET A 419 -7.43 -5.32 20.63
C MET A 419 -6.89 -4.17 19.78
N GLU A 420 -6.22 -4.49 18.68
CA GLU A 420 -5.74 -3.50 17.72
C GLU A 420 -6.91 -2.67 17.15
N ASN A 421 -8.00 -3.31 16.73
CA ASN A 421 -9.20 -2.62 16.25
C ASN A 421 -9.84 -1.73 17.33
N GLU A 422 -9.88 -2.17 18.59
CA GLU A 422 -10.36 -1.34 19.70
C GLU A 422 -9.49 -0.11 19.93
N ILE A 423 -8.15 -0.25 19.87
CA ILE A 423 -7.21 0.87 20.00
C ILE A 423 -7.42 1.88 18.86
N VAL A 424 -7.54 1.39 17.61
CA VAL A 424 -7.81 2.25 16.44
C VAL A 424 -9.10 3.03 16.61
N ASN A 425 -10.19 2.40 17.08
CA ASN A 425 -11.47 3.06 17.29
C ASN A 425 -11.38 4.14 18.38
N ILE A 426 -10.69 3.88 19.49
CA ILE A 426 -10.47 4.88 20.55
C ILE A 426 -9.72 6.09 19.99
N VAL A 427 -8.65 5.85 19.22
CA VAL A 427 -7.87 6.94 18.61
C VAL A 427 -8.72 7.72 17.62
N LYS A 428 -9.49 7.04 16.76
CA LYS A 428 -10.40 7.67 15.79
C LYS A 428 -11.39 8.62 16.45
N GLU A 429 -12.06 8.19 17.53
CA GLU A 429 -13.02 9.02 18.28
C GLU A 429 -12.36 10.28 18.86
N CYS A 430 -11.16 10.15 19.43
CA CYS A 430 -10.39 11.30 19.94
C CYS A 430 -9.96 12.25 18.82
N GLU A 431 -9.46 11.71 17.71
CA GLU A 431 -9.01 12.50 16.56
C GLU A 431 -10.17 13.27 15.92
N GLU A 432 -11.38 12.70 15.85
CA GLU A 432 -12.57 13.39 15.36
C GLU A 432 -12.93 14.62 16.22
N LYS A 433 -12.99 14.48 17.54
CA LYS A 433 -13.25 15.60 18.46
C LYS A 433 -12.17 16.68 18.39
N LYS A 434 -10.89 16.28 18.36
CA LYS A 434 -9.76 17.20 18.16
C LYS A 434 -9.92 18.01 16.87
N ASN A 435 -10.33 17.35 15.78
CA ASN A 435 -10.52 17.99 14.48
C ASN A 435 -11.70 18.97 14.47
N GLU A 436 -12.75 18.71 15.23
CA GLU A 436 -13.85 19.66 15.45
C GLU A 436 -13.37 20.92 16.17
N LEU A 437 -12.49 20.77 17.16
CA LEU A 437 -11.95 21.90 17.91
C LEU A 437 -10.96 22.74 17.07
N TYR A 438 -10.14 22.12 16.21
CA TYR A 438 -9.36 22.84 15.21
C TYR A 438 -10.25 23.71 14.31
N LYS A 439 -11.40 23.17 13.88
CA LYS A 439 -12.37 23.91 13.07
C LYS A 439 -13.00 25.06 13.87
N SER A 440 -13.42 24.84 15.12
CA SER A 440 -14.06 25.88 15.95
C SER A 440 -13.10 27.03 16.29
N PHE A 441 -11.81 26.74 16.50
CA PHE A 441 -10.78 27.77 16.66
C PHE A 441 -10.29 28.36 15.34
N ASN A 442 -10.69 27.81 14.20
CA ASN A 442 -10.24 28.23 12.87
C ASN A 442 -8.70 28.17 12.72
N LEU A 443 -8.13 27.11 13.28
CA LEU A 443 -6.72 26.78 13.25
C LEU A 443 -6.40 25.84 12.08
N ASP A 444 -5.17 25.91 11.59
CA ASP A 444 -4.71 25.02 10.52
C ASP A 444 -4.16 23.72 11.13
N ILE A 445 -4.75 22.58 10.75
CA ILE A 445 -4.36 21.25 11.22
C ILE A 445 -3.08 20.74 10.52
N ARG A 446 -2.69 21.34 9.40
CA ARG A 446 -1.61 20.85 8.52
C ARG A 446 -0.20 20.90 9.13
N PHE A 447 -0.05 21.31 10.39
CA PHE A 447 1.25 21.42 11.08
C PHE A 447 1.35 20.53 12.35
N SER A 448 0.41 19.60 12.53
CA SER A 448 0.32 18.72 13.71
C SER A 448 0.23 17.25 13.30
N TYR A 449 1.33 16.66 12.79
CA TYR A 449 1.36 15.22 12.54
C TYR A 449 2.78 14.64 12.72
N SER A 450 2.85 13.46 13.33
CA SER A 450 3.92 12.48 13.13
C SER A 450 3.30 11.09 13.13
N LEU A 451 3.72 10.21 12.22
CA LEU A 451 3.14 8.87 12.18
C LEU A 451 3.80 7.98 13.24
N PRO A 452 3.05 7.06 13.86
CA PRO A 452 3.64 6.03 14.71
C PRO A 452 4.57 5.10 13.90
N SER A 453 5.79 4.85 14.40
CA SER A 453 6.77 3.88 13.84
C SER A 453 6.43 2.46 14.20
N MET A 454 6.52 1.53 13.24
CA MET A 454 6.16 0.15 13.54
C MET A 454 6.79 -0.94 12.67
N ASP A 455 7.24 -2.00 13.36
CA ASP A 455 7.59 -3.31 12.82
C ASP A 455 6.80 -4.39 13.62
N SER A 456 6.43 -5.51 13.00
CA SER A 456 5.78 -6.67 13.65
C SER A 456 6.58 -7.94 13.44
N LYS A 457 6.46 -8.88 14.39
CA LYS A 457 7.00 -10.23 14.28
C LYS A 457 5.92 -11.23 14.70
N TYR A 458 5.76 -12.30 13.91
CA TYR A 458 4.85 -13.39 14.22
C TYR A 458 5.43 -14.39 15.21
N ILE A 459 4.52 -14.97 16.01
CA ILE A 459 4.76 -16.07 16.93
C ILE A 459 4.68 -17.39 16.14
N ASP A 460 5.69 -18.25 16.28
CA ASP A 460 5.74 -19.60 15.71
C ASP A 460 6.04 -20.63 16.81
N VAL A 461 5.63 -21.89 16.61
CA VAL A 461 5.87 -22.99 17.57
C VAL A 461 7.27 -23.53 17.37
N LYS A 462 8.09 -23.51 18.43
CA LYS A 462 9.40 -24.16 18.42
C LYS A 462 9.25 -25.65 18.69
N HIS A 463 10.09 -26.44 18.04
CA HIS A 463 10.05 -27.90 18.12
C HIS A 463 11.43 -28.42 18.49
N LYS A 464 11.46 -29.49 19.27
CA LYS A 464 12.66 -30.26 19.59
C LYS A 464 12.42 -31.74 19.24
N TYR A 465 13.49 -32.50 19.18
CA TYR A 465 13.44 -33.94 18.93
C TYR A 465 13.77 -34.66 20.23
N GLU A 466 12.92 -35.61 20.64
CA GLU A 466 13.15 -36.47 21.81
C GLU A 466 13.32 -37.92 21.33
N GLU A 467 14.36 -38.59 21.82
CA GLU A 467 14.60 -40.02 21.56
C GLU A 467 13.50 -40.86 22.21
N ARG A 468 12.80 -41.64 21.39
CA ARG A 468 11.78 -42.61 21.84
C ARG A 468 12.19 -44.00 21.39
N ILE A 469 11.79 -45.00 22.18
CA ILE A 469 12.03 -46.40 21.87
C ILE A 469 10.70 -47.03 21.43
N LYS A 470 10.63 -47.51 20.20
CA LYS A 470 9.50 -48.33 19.74
C LYS A 470 9.91 -49.80 19.74
N LEU A 471 9.03 -50.64 20.27
CA LEU A 471 9.20 -52.10 20.27
C LEU A 471 8.64 -52.67 18.97
N ILE A 472 9.51 -53.18 18.11
CA ILE A 472 9.14 -53.79 16.83
C ILE A 472 9.17 -55.30 16.95
N GLU A 473 8.19 -55.95 16.35
CA GLU A 473 8.02 -57.38 16.38
C GLU A 473 9.13 -58.14 15.62
N LYS A 474 9.86 -59.03 16.31
CA LYS A 474 10.85 -59.90 15.64
C LYS A 474 10.16 -60.95 14.77
N ASN A 475 10.45 -60.97 13.47
CA ASN A 475 9.83 -61.92 12.53
C ASN A 475 10.29 -63.38 12.79
N GLY A 476 9.34 -64.33 12.76
CA GLY A 476 9.58 -65.78 12.92
C GLY A 476 8.53 -66.53 13.76
N ILE A 477 8.23 -67.79 13.40
CA ILE A 477 7.21 -68.63 14.05
C ILE A 477 7.53 -68.88 15.55
N LEU A 478 8.81 -69.02 15.90
CA LEU A 478 9.29 -69.14 17.29
C LEU A 478 9.10 -67.86 18.12
N ASN A 479 9.04 -66.67 17.50
CA ASN A 479 8.87 -65.39 18.19
C ASN A 479 7.38 -65.05 18.43
N LYS A 480 6.43 -65.69 17.71
CA LYS A 480 4.99 -65.63 18.04
C LYS A 480 4.66 -66.28 19.38
N GLY A 481 5.27 -67.43 19.69
CA GLY A 481 5.09 -68.11 20.98
C GLY A 481 5.66 -67.32 22.18
N LYS A 482 6.76 -66.58 21.97
CA LYS A 482 7.39 -65.75 23.01
C LYS A 482 6.56 -64.50 23.38
N ARG A 483 5.79 -63.94 22.44
CA ARG A 483 4.88 -62.79 22.68
C ARG A 483 3.64 -63.13 23.51
N ILE A 484 3.23 -64.40 23.54
CA ILE A 484 2.12 -64.86 24.39
C ILE A 484 2.58 -65.00 25.86
N LEU A 485 3.87 -65.29 26.07
CA LEU A 485 4.48 -65.45 27.40
C LEU A 485 5.04 -64.15 28.00
N SER A 486 5.14 -63.06 27.22
CA SER A 486 5.65 -61.76 27.68
C SER A 486 4.70 -60.99 28.62
N GLN A 487 3.51 -61.53 28.89
CA GLN A 487 2.63 -61.03 29.97
C GLN A 487 2.95 -61.65 31.34
N ILE A 488 3.77 -62.72 31.39
CA ILE A 488 4.10 -63.49 32.60
C ILE A 488 5.57 -63.32 33.00
N PHE A 489 6.47 -63.04 32.06
CA PHE A 489 7.90 -62.73 32.29
C PHE A 489 8.32 -61.44 31.55
N ASP A 490 9.52 -60.95 31.89
CA ASP A 490 10.09 -59.65 31.53
C ASP A 490 9.74 -59.14 30.11
N THR A 491 9.34 -57.88 30.04
CA THR A 491 8.64 -57.26 28.89
C THR A 491 9.44 -57.14 27.59
N GLU A 492 10.75 -57.44 27.62
CA GLU A 492 11.65 -57.37 26.45
C GLU A 492 11.62 -58.62 25.56
N TRP A 493 10.85 -59.65 25.93
CA TRP A 493 10.90 -60.97 25.28
C TRP A 493 10.04 -61.04 24.00
N GLY A 494 10.66 -60.85 22.83
CA GLY A 494 10.01 -61.03 21.51
C GLY A 494 9.91 -59.77 20.64
N TYR A 495 10.40 -58.64 21.15
CA TYR A 495 10.48 -57.36 20.45
C TYR A 495 11.95 -56.93 20.25
N GLU A 496 12.19 -56.05 19.29
CA GLU A 496 13.45 -55.35 19.02
C GLU A 496 13.24 -53.87 19.32
N LYS A 497 14.17 -53.25 20.06
CA LYS A 497 14.12 -51.82 20.39
C LYS A 497 14.69 -51.05 19.20
N GLU A 498 13.86 -50.26 18.52
CA GLU A 498 14.31 -49.30 17.53
C GLU A 498 14.15 -47.89 18.13
N GLU A 499 15.27 -47.16 18.21
CA GLU A 499 15.32 -45.77 18.64
C GLU A 499 14.91 -44.87 17.47
N TYR A 500 13.96 -43.96 17.70
CA TYR A 500 13.53 -42.98 16.71
C TYR A 500 13.32 -41.61 17.36
N ASP A 501 13.61 -40.56 16.61
CA ASP A 501 13.44 -39.18 17.05
C ASP A 501 12.00 -38.72 16.83
N GLU A 502 11.24 -38.52 17.92
CA GLU A 502 9.89 -37.97 17.87
C GLU A 502 9.95 -36.44 17.92
N LYS A 503 9.35 -35.77 16.92
CA LYS A 503 9.27 -34.30 16.86
C LYS A 503 8.20 -33.80 17.83
N VAL A 504 8.63 -33.37 19.00
CA VAL A 504 7.75 -32.82 20.05
C VAL A 504 7.84 -31.29 20.09
N VAL A 505 6.82 -30.65 20.65
CA VAL A 505 6.84 -29.19 20.85
C VAL A 505 7.88 -28.84 21.91
N ASP A 506 8.78 -27.92 21.60
CA ASP A 506 9.70 -27.35 22.57
C ASP A 506 8.96 -26.27 23.35
N LYS A 507 8.38 -26.67 24.48
CA LYS A 507 7.59 -25.79 25.34
C LYS A 507 8.38 -24.58 25.81
N ASP A 508 9.60 -24.80 26.28
CA ASP A 508 10.43 -23.73 26.85
C ASP A 508 10.84 -22.73 25.78
N ALA A 509 11.28 -23.21 24.60
CA ALA A 509 11.60 -22.32 23.48
C ALA A 509 10.37 -21.61 22.89
N THR A 510 9.20 -22.25 22.92
CA THR A 510 7.93 -21.64 22.47
C THR A 510 7.45 -20.57 23.45
N ILE A 511 7.54 -20.82 24.76
CA ILE A 511 7.22 -19.83 25.81
C ILE A 511 8.16 -18.63 25.71
N LEU A 512 9.48 -18.86 25.59
CA LEU A 512 10.46 -17.78 25.42
C LEU A 512 10.19 -16.94 24.17
N MET A 513 9.79 -17.57 23.06
CA MET A 513 9.41 -16.85 21.83
C MET A 513 8.15 -16.00 22.03
N ILE A 514 7.11 -16.56 22.66
CA ILE A 514 5.86 -15.85 22.98
C ILE A 514 6.15 -14.65 23.89
N GLU A 515 6.90 -14.86 24.98
CA GLU A 515 7.27 -13.79 25.90
C GLU A 515 8.07 -12.68 25.20
N ASN A 516 9.04 -13.03 24.37
CA ASN A 516 9.85 -12.04 23.66
C ASN A 516 9.01 -11.21 22.68
N ILE A 517 8.15 -11.86 21.88
CA ILE A 517 7.31 -11.18 20.89
C ILE A 517 6.25 -10.33 21.57
N CYS A 518 5.59 -10.84 22.61
CA CYS A 518 4.59 -10.07 23.35
C CYS A 518 5.22 -8.88 24.08
N ASN A 519 6.43 -9.03 24.63
CA ASN A 519 7.18 -7.92 25.20
C ASN A 519 7.55 -6.86 24.16
N GLN A 520 7.97 -7.27 22.96
CA GLN A 520 8.26 -6.37 21.84
C GLN A 520 6.99 -5.63 21.39
N ASN A 521 5.89 -6.35 21.17
CA ASN A 521 4.59 -5.76 20.79
C ASN A 521 4.06 -4.79 21.86
N ARG A 522 4.25 -5.09 23.14
CA ARG A 522 3.88 -4.19 24.24
C ARG A 522 4.68 -2.90 24.22
N ARG A 523 6.01 -2.97 24.10
CA ARG A 523 6.86 -1.77 23.97
C ARG A 523 6.44 -0.93 22.78
N LYS A 524 6.16 -1.60 21.66
CA LYS A 524 5.65 -1.02 20.42
C LYS A 524 4.34 -0.25 20.63
N TYR A 525 3.30 -0.85 21.23
CA TYR A 525 2.05 -0.14 21.51
C TYR A 525 2.22 1.03 22.48
N MET A 526 3.12 0.90 23.45
CA MET A 526 3.44 1.99 24.38
C MET A 526 4.14 3.15 23.67
N ASN A 527 5.03 2.89 22.72
CA ASN A 527 5.68 3.93 21.91
C ASN A 527 4.65 4.69 21.06
N VAL A 528 3.69 3.99 20.45
CA VAL A 528 2.60 4.67 19.70
C VAL A 528 1.70 5.49 20.59
N LEU A 529 1.32 4.93 21.73
CA LEU A 529 0.53 5.67 22.70
C LEU A 529 1.29 6.93 23.15
N TRP A 530 2.60 6.84 23.32
CA TRP A 530 3.46 7.99 23.67
C TRP A 530 3.53 9.02 22.54
N ASP A 531 3.80 8.60 21.30
CA ASP A 531 3.88 9.45 20.11
C ASP A 531 2.56 10.17 19.82
N TRP A 532 1.46 9.43 19.83
CA TRP A 532 0.12 9.99 19.72
C TRP A 532 -0.16 10.94 20.87
N SER A 533 0.23 10.58 22.11
CA SER A 533 0.00 11.45 23.26
C SER A 533 0.77 12.76 23.20
N ALA A 534 2.03 12.73 22.77
CA ALA A 534 2.85 13.93 22.61
C ALA A 534 2.22 14.89 21.60
N GLN A 535 1.70 14.38 20.49
CA GLN A 535 1.02 15.18 19.47
C GLN A 535 -0.32 15.74 19.95
N TYR A 536 -1.11 14.90 20.62
CA TYR A 536 -2.40 15.30 21.15
C TYR A 536 -2.23 16.41 22.20
N ASN A 537 -1.25 16.28 23.10
CA ASN A 537 -0.88 17.32 24.07
C ASN A 537 -0.38 18.61 23.40
N LYS A 538 0.40 18.52 22.31
CA LYS A 538 0.79 19.69 21.53
C LYS A 538 -0.44 20.42 20.97
N SER A 539 -1.44 19.69 20.51
CA SER A 539 -2.69 20.25 20.01
C SER A 539 -3.50 20.92 21.12
N ILE A 540 -3.62 20.27 22.29
CA ILE A 540 -4.22 20.85 23.50
C ILE A 540 -3.55 22.17 23.90
N ASN A 541 -2.21 22.20 23.91
CA ASN A 541 -1.45 23.42 24.22
C ASN A 541 -1.72 24.55 23.21
N ILE A 542 -1.86 24.22 21.93
CA ILE A 542 -2.25 25.20 20.91
C ILE A 542 -3.65 25.77 21.22
N PHE A 543 -4.61 24.93 21.62
CA PHE A 543 -5.96 25.36 21.96
C PHE A 543 -5.97 26.28 23.18
N TYR A 544 -5.32 25.90 24.29
CA TYR A 544 -5.20 26.77 25.46
C TYR A 544 -4.47 28.09 25.13
N SER A 545 -3.40 28.04 24.33
CA SER A 545 -2.69 29.24 23.90
C SER A 545 -3.57 30.19 23.10
N GLU A 546 -4.43 29.65 22.22
CA GLU A 546 -5.39 30.45 21.45
C GLU A 546 -6.49 31.05 22.34
N VAL A 547 -6.97 30.34 23.36
CA VAL A 547 -7.93 30.87 24.35
C VAL A 547 -7.31 32.00 25.18
N ILE A 548 -6.11 31.80 25.71
CA ILE A 548 -5.37 32.82 26.48
C ILE A 548 -5.19 34.07 25.61
N LYS A 549 -4.71 33.89 24.38
CA LYS A 549 -4.51 34.97 23.43
C LYS A 549 -5.81 35.75 23.17
N ARG A 550 -6.94 35.07 22.93
CA ARG A 550 -8.24 35.75 22.72
C ARG A 550 -8.70 36.52 23.96
N THR A 551 -8.42 36.01 25.15
CA THR A 551 -8.73 36.68 26.43
C THR A 551 -7.90 37.95 26.59
N GLU A 552 -6.60 37.88 26.32
CA GLU A 552 -5.71 39.05 26.33
C GLU A 552 -6.11 40.10 25.27
N GLU A 553 -6.47 39.65 24.06
CA GLU A 553 -7.00 40.52 23.01
C GLU A 553 -8.26 41.27 23.46
N TYR A 554 -9.18 40.59 24.15
CA TYR A 554 -10.39 41.19 24.70
C TYR A 554 -10.09 42.26 25.75
N GLU A 555 -9.31 41.91 26.79
CA GLU A 555 -8.97 42.85 27.88
C GLU A 555 -8.23 44.09 27.35
N LYS A 556 -7.30 43.89 26.41
CA LYS A 556 -6.61 44.98 25.73
C LYS A 556 -7.57 45.85 24.94
N LYS A 557 -8.60 45.29 24.29
CA LYS A 557 -9.59 46.04 23.51
C LYS A 557 -10.59 46.78 24.42
N LYS A 558 -10.93 46.20 25.57
CA LYS A 558 -11.76 46.79 26.62
C LYS A 558 -11.10 48.02 27.26
N GLY A 559 -9.80 47.95 27.55
CA GLY A 559 -9.03 49.08 28.13
C GLY A 559 -8.79 50.26 27.19
N GLN A 560 -9.28 50.22 25.95
CA GLN A 560 -9.11 51.29 24.97
C GLN A 560 -10.30 52.25 24.94
N LYS A 561 -10.05 53.47 24.45
CA LYS A 561 -11.10 54.48 24.25
C LYS A 561 -12.24 53.94 23.38
N ILE A 562 -13.47 54.29 23.70
CA ILE A 562 -14.67 53.93 22.94
C ILE A 562 -15.12 55.15 22.12
N GLU A 563 -15.16 55.01 20.79
CA GLU A 563 -15.70 56.01 19.86
C GLU A 563 -16.89 55.38 19.13
N LEU A 564 -18.11 55.68 19.62
CA LEU A 564 -19.34 55.00 19.21
C LEU A 564 -19.62 55.11 17.71
N GLU A 565 -19.47 56.30 17.13
CA GLU A 565 -19.69 56.52 15.69
C GLU A 565 -18.79 55.62 14.83
N ASP A 566 -17.51 55.48 15.21
CA ASP A 566 -16.56 54.66 14.49
C ASP A 566 -16.89 53.17 14.63
N ILE A 567 -17.28 52.71 15.83
CA ILE A 567 -17.65 51.31 16.08
C ILE A 567 -18.95 50.95 15.34
N GLU A 568 -19.96 51.82 15.34
CA GLU A 568 -21.22 51.59 14.63
C GLU A 568 -21.02 51.51 13.12
N ASP A 569 -20.18 52.37 12.54
CA ASP A 569 -19.80 52.31 11.13
C ASP A 569 -19.05 51.00 10.81
N VAL A 570 -18.14 50.55 11.68
CA VAL A 570 -17.48 49.24 11.51
C VAL A 570 -18.51 48.11 11.51
N ILE A 571 -19.39 48.05 12.51
CA ILE A 571 -20.41 47.00 12.63
C ILE A 571 -21.31 46.97 11.39
N LEU A 572 -21.73 48.14 10.87
CA LEU A 572 -22.57 48.24 9.69
C LEU A 572 -21.86 47.70 8.43
N ASN A 573 -20.62 48.12 8.20
CA ASN A 573 -19.84 47.68 7.05
C ASN A 573 -19.50 46.19 7.13
N LEU A 574 -19.08 45.70 8.30
CA LEU A 574 -18.81 44.27 8.51
C LEU A 574 -20.07 43.41 8.34
N LYS A 575 -21.24 43.85 8.82
CA LYS A 575 -22.52 43.16 8.54
C LYS A 575 -22.82 43.09 7.03
N THR A 576 -22.46 44.13 6.30
CA THR A 576 -22.65 44.19 4.84
C THR A 576 -21.73 43.19 4.14
N ILE A 577 -20.44 43.17 4.50
CA ILE A 577 -19.47 42.17 4.01
C ILE A 577 -19.93 40.75 4.36
N ASN A 578 -20.38 40.53 5.60
CA ASN A 578 -20.89 39.23 6.05
C ASN A 578 -22.11 38.76 5.25
N LYS A 579 -23.03 39.67 4.87
CA LYS A 579 -24.15 39.35 3.96
C LYS A 579 -23.68 38.95 2.56
N LYS A 580 -22.64 39.58 2.02
CA LYS A 580 -22.04 39.18 0.73
C LYS A 580 -21.33 37.83 0.82
N LEU A 581 -20.68 37.56 1.96
CA LEU A 581 -19.99 36.30 2.27
C LEU A 581 -20.92 35.10 2.48
N LYS A 582 -22.22 35.32 2.69
CA LYS A 582 -23.21 34.23 2.80
C LYS A 582 -23.35 33.50 1.46
N VAL A 583 -22.39 32.61 1.24
CA VAL A 583 -22.52 31.40 0.44
C VAL A 583 -23.86 30.75 0.80
N ASN A 584 -24.65 30.48 -0.24
CA ASN A 584 -25.94 29.81 -0.24
C ASN A 584 -26.17 28.93 1.00
N LYS A 585 -27.19 29.27 1.80
CA LYS A 585 -27.76 28.39 2.85
C LYS A 585 -28.40 27.10 2.31
N ASN A 586 -28.24 26.81 1.02
CA ASN A 586 -28.66 25.57 0.40
C ASN A 586 -27.41 24.79 0.01
N ASP A 587 -27.30 23.56 0.49
CA ASP A 587 -26.38 22.51 0.05
C ASP A 587 -26.62 22.10 -1.41
N LYS A 588 -26.68 23.07 -2.32
CA LYS A 588 -26.73 22.87 -3.76
C LYS A 588 -25.72 23.81 -4.38
N ILE A 589 -24.55 23.25 -4.62
CA ILE A 589 -23.60 23.78 -5.59
C ILE A 589 -24.39 23.98 -6.89
N ASP A 590 -24.30 25.18 -7.46
CA ASP A 590 -25.01 25.55 -8.69
C ASP A 590 -24.46 24.71 -9.85
N GLU A 591 -25.16 23.61 -10.18
CA GLU A 591 -24.81 22.63 -11.22
C GLU A 591 -24.62 23.28 -12.62
N ASN A 592 -25.19 24.48 -12.83
CA ASN A 592 -25.19 25.15 -14.13
C ASN A 592 -23.84 25.80 -14.53
N ALA A 593 -22.94 26.08 -13.58
CA ALA A 593 -21.62 26.64 -13.91
C ALA A 593 -20.65 25.57 -14.44
N ILE A 594 -20.91 24.30 -14.13
CA ILE A 594 -20.08 23.14 -14.52
C ILE A 594 -20.44 22.68 -15.95
N ASP A 595 -21.74 22.70 -16.32
CA ASP A 595 -22.23 22.34 -17.67
C ASP A 595 -21.75 23.26 -18.81
N ILE A 596 -21.44 24.53 -18.50
CA ILE A 596 -20.97 25.52 -19.49
C ILE A 596 -19.49 25.30 -19.84
N LEU A 597 -18.72 24.66 -18.96
CA LEU A 597 -17.34 24.26 -19.22
C LEU A 597 -17.31 22.88 -19.90
N ASP A 598 -18.16 21.94 -19.49
CA ASP A 598 -18.24 20.59 -20.06
C ASP A 598 -18.55 20.59 -21.57
N ASN A 599 -19.40 21.50 -22.03
CA ASN A 599 -19.70 21.66 -23.46
C ASN A 599 -18.57 22.30 -24.27
N ARG A 600 -17.61 22.99 -23.63
CA ARG A 600 -16.41 23.52 -24.32
C ARG A 600 -15.27 22.49 -24.39
N PHE A 601 -15.23 21.51 -23.48
CA PHE A 601 -14.11 20.56 -23.40
C PHE A 601 -14.34 19.21 -24.08
N LYS A 602 -15.55 18.93 -24.58
CA LYS A 602 -15.72 17.97 -25.69
C LYS A 602 -15.03 18.42 -26.99
N TYR A 603 -14.51 19.65 -27.03
CA TYR A 603 -13.72 20.23 -28.12
C TYR A 603 -12.28 20.56 -27.68
N ASN A 604 -11.49 19.56 -27.26
CA ASN A 604 -10.03 19.64 -27.40
C ASN A 604 -9.31 18.28 -27.37
N ASN A 605 -9.90 17.26 -28.01
CA ASN A 605 -9.15 16.14 -28.58
C ASN A 605 -8.38 16.59 -29.84
N LYS A 606 -7.50 17.59 -29.70
CA LYS A 606 -6.54 18.03 -30.73
C LYS A 606 -5.21 17.27 -30.56
N SER A 607 -5.31 15.95 -30.58
CA SER A 607 -4.21 15.05 -30.96
C SER A 607 -4.69 14.03 -32.01
N LYS A 608 -5.71 14.42 -32.78
CA LYS A 608 -6.19 13.76 -34.01
C LYS A 608 -5.75 14.47 -35.30
N ALA A 609 -4.74 15.35 -35.24
CA ALA A 609 -4.26 16.11 -36.38
C ALA A 609 -2.75 15.93 -36.59
N LEU A 610 -2.32 14.70 -36.88
CA LEU A 610 -1.09 14.40 -37.65
C LEU A 610 -1.12 13.00 -38.30
N ILE A 611 -2.32 12.45 -38.53
CA ILE A 611 -2.52 11.24 -39.35
C ILE A 611 -3.76 11.46 -40.25
N LYS A 612 -3.60 12.32 -41.25
CA LYS A 612 -4.24 12.25 -42.57
C LYS A 612 -3.05 12.20 -43.52
N ASP A 613 -2.70 11.11 -44.17
CA ASP A 613 -3.52 10.32 -45.07
C ASP A 613 -3.19 8.82 -44.99
N LYS A 614 -4.21 8.00 -44.78
CA LYS A 614 -4.58 6.90 -45.69
C LYS A 614 -5.89 6.30 -45.22
N GLN A 615 -6.81 6.20 -46.18
CA GLN A 615 -8.19 5.77 -46.03
C GLN A 615 -8.32 4.49 -45.18
N CYS A 616 -9.20 4.52 -44.18
CA CYS A 616 -9.99 3.35 -43.82
C CYS A 616 -11.31 3.80 -43.20
N SER A 617 -12.40 3.41 -43.85
CA SER A 617 -13.79 3.70 -43.53
C SER A 617 -14.24 3.04 -42.23
N SER A 618 -15.10 3.75 -41.52
CA SER A 618 -15.95 3.28 -40.42
C SER A 618 -16.73 2.02 -40.75
N TYR A 619 -16.81 1.08 -39.81
CA TYR A 619 -17.89 0.09 -39.75
C TYR A 619 -18.49 0.06 -38.36
N GLU A 620 -19.82 0.19 -38.35
CA GLU A 620 -20.73 -0.03 -37.23
C GLU A 620 -20.74 -1.52 -36.85
N LEU A 621 -20.83 -1.80 -35.56
CA LEU A 621 -20.98 -3.15 -35.02
C LEU A 621 -22.41 -3.59 -35.22
N ASP A 622 -22.61 -4.50 -36.18
CA ASP A 622 -23.83 -5.27 -36.31
C ASP A 622 -23.60 -6.72 -35.85
N ASN A 623 -24.68 -7.32 -35.35
CA ASN A 623 -24.71 -8.58 -34.62
C ASN A 623 -24.16 -9.79 -35.39
N GLY A 624 -23.50 -10.71 -34.67
CA GLY A 624 -23.47 -12.14 -34.96
C GLY A 624 -22.85 -12.57 -36.31
N GLY A 625 -21.55 -12.85 -36.29
CA GLY A 625 -20.88 -13.59 -37.37
C GLY A 625 -19.37 -13.46 -37.26
N TYR A 626 -18.68 -14.59 -37.09
CA TYR A 626 -17.22 -14.67 -37.20
C TYR A 626 -16.77 -14.10 -38.56
N ASN A 627 -16.28 -12.86 -38.59
CA ASN A 627 -15.59 -12.32 -39.76
C ASN A 627 -14.11 -12.71 -39.68
N ASP A 628 -13.80 -13.76 -40.42
CA ASP A 628 -12.47 -14.30 -40.73
C ASP A 628 -11.68 -13.26 -41.54
N ASN A 629 -11.19 -12.19 -40.90
CA ASN A 629 -10.31 -11.20 -41.53
C ASN A 629 -8.95 -11.84 -41.81
N ARG A 630 -8.84 -12.54 -42.93
CA ARG A 630 -7.58 -13.11 -43.42
C ARG A 630 -6.71 -12.00 -44.00
N TYR A 631 -5.76 -11.53 -43.21
CA TYR A 631 -4.67 -10.69 -43.70
C TYR A 631 -3.74 -11.54 -44.59
N SER A 632 -3.47 -11.09 -45.82
CA SER A 632 -2.48 -11.74 -46.69
C SER A 632 -1.08 -11.39 -46.20
N VAL A 633 -0.50 -12.21 -45.32
CA VAL A 633 0.90 -12.11 -44.94
C VAL A 633 1.75 -12.66 -46.09
N ILE A 634 2.76 -11.90 -46.52
CA ILE A 634 3.71 -12.36 -47.56
C ILE A 634 4.34 -13.66 -47.07
N SER A 635 4.36 -14.70 -47.91
CA SER A 635 4.86 -16.03 -47.54
C SER A 635 6.27 -16.00 -46.94
N THR A 636 7.14 -15.12 -47.46
CA THR A 636 8.49 -14.90 -46.93
C THR A 636 8.49 -14.33 -45.51
N GLN A 637 7.62 -13.37 -45.20
CA GLN A 637 7.49 -12.79 -43.86
C GLN A 637 6.93 -13.83 -42.88
N TYR A 638 5.92 -14.59 -43.30
CA TYR A 638 5.36 -15.68 -42.50
C TYR A 638 6.36 -16.82 -42.26
N ASN A 639 7.17 -17.17 -43.26
CA ASN A 639 8.23 -18.17 -43.14
C ASN A 639 9.37 -17.69 -42.22
N LEU A 640 9.79 -16.42 -42.33
CA LEU A 640 10.76 -15.82 -41.43
C LEU A 640 10.25 -15.81 -39.99
N TYR A 641 8.98 -15.42 -39.79
CA TYR A 641 8.30 -15.46 -38.51
C TYR A 641 8.23 -16.89 -37.94
N LYS A 642 7.79 -17.87 -38.73
CA LYS A 642 7.78 -19.28 -38.31
C LYS A 642 9.16 -19.78 -37.91
N LEU A 643 10.19 -19.39 -38.67
CA LEU A 643 11.56 -19.79 -38.42
C LEU A 643 12.09 -19.12 -37.14
N SER A 644 11.86 -17.82 -36.94
CA SER A 644 12.25 -17.13 -35.71
C SER A 644 11.53 -17.71 -34.49
N THR A 645 10.21 -17.89 -34.58
CA THR A 645 9.40 -18.43 -33.48
C THR A 645 9.83 -19.87 -33.15
N GLY A 646 10.06 -20.71 -34.16
CA GLY A 646 10.56 -22.07 -33.96
C GLY A 646 11.95 -22.12 -33.31
N ILE A 647 12.81 -21.14 -33.56
CA ILE A 647 14.10 -21.01 -32.85
C ILE A 647 13.87 -20.59 -31.39
N PHE A 648 12.99 -19.63 -31.13
CA PHE A 648 12.68 -19.19 -29.76
C PHE A 648 12.03 -20.30 -28.93
N GLU A 649 11.00 -20.96 -29.45
CA GLU A 649 10.31 -22.07 -28.78
C GLU A 649 11.29 -23.20 -28.43
N LYS A 650 12.19 -23.57 -29.35
CA LYS A 650 13.24 -24.56 -29.06
C LYS A 650 14.16 -24.11 -27.92
N ASN A 651 14.61 -22.86 -27.92
CA ASN A 651 15.47 -22.35 -26.84
C ASN A 651 14.72 -22.28 -25.50
N TYR A 652 13.43 -21.99 -25.49
CA TYR A 652 12.62 -21.94 -24.27
C TYR A 652 12.44 -23.35 -23.70
N LEU A 653 12.12 -24.31 -24.57
CA LEU A 653 12.04 -25.73 -24.21
C LEU A 653 13.38 -26.29 -23.73
N LEU A 654 14.52 -25.83 -24.25
CA LEU A 654 15.83 -26.22 -23.71
C LEU A 654 15.97 -25.78 -22.24
N VAL A 655 15.52 -24.57 -21.90
CA VAL A 655 15.53 -24.11 -20.50
C VAL A 655 14.52 -24.88 -19.65
N GLY A 656 13.32 -25.12 -20.17
CA GLY A 656 12.31 -25.95 -19.50
C GLY A 656 12.80 -27.37 -19.19
N ASN A 657 13.45 -28.01 -20.16
CA ASN A 657 14.08 -29.31 -20.01
C ASN A 657 15.22 -29.28 -18.99
N TYR A 658 16.01 -28.20 -18.97
CA TYR A 658 17.07 -28.02 -17.98
C TYR A 658 16.50 -27.89 -16.56
N ILE A 659 15.42 -27.12 -16.36
CA ILE A 659 14.70 -27.03 -15.06
C ILE A 659 14.23 -28.43 -14.64
N LYS A 660 13.57 -29.15 -15.56
CA LYS A 660 13.06 -30.50 -15.30
C LYS A 660 14.17 -31.48 -14.94
N GLN A 661 15.26 -31.49 -15.71
CA GLN A 661 16.43 -32.34 -15.46
C GLN A 661 17.01 -32.07 -14.07
N LYS A 662 17.21 -30.80 -13.71
CA LYS A 662 17.77 -30.42 -12.40
C LYS A 662 16.86 -30.80 -11.24
N SER A 663 15.55 -30.60 -11.39
CA SER A 663 14.58 -31.11 -10.41
C SER A 663 14.65 -32.63 -10.27
N THR A 664 14.73 -33.37 -11.39
CA THR A 664 14.82 -34.84 -11.38
C THR A 664 16.14 -35.33 -10.77
N GLU A 665 17.27 -34.67 -11.04
CA GLU A 665 18.57 -34.98 -10.41
C GLU A 665 18.49 -34.84 -8.88
N LYS A 666 17.82 -33.79 -8.39
CA LYS A 666 17.70 -33.50 -6.95
C LYS A 666 16.73 -34.43 -6.22
N ILE A 667 15.67 -34.87 -6.91
CA ILE A 667 14.64 -35.75 -6.35
C ILE A 667 14.97 -37.24 -6.55
N GLY A 668 15.72 -37.59 -7.60
CA GLY A 668 16.08 -38.96 -7.97
C GLY A 668 15.07 -39.71 -8.85
N TYR A 669 13.97 -39.09 -9.29
CA TYR A 669 12.99 -39.70 -10.20
C TYR A 669 12.17 -38.66 -11.00
N GLU A 670 11.47 -39.13 -12.04
CA GLU A 670 10.62 -38.28 -12.91
C GLU A 670 9.15 -38.30 -12.43
N GLY A 671 8.79 -37.39 -11.52
CA GLY A 671 7.43 -37.25 -10.97
C GLY A 671 6.48 -36.42 -11.84
N LYS A 672 5.16 -36.50 -11.56
CA LYS A 672 4.16 -35.60 -12.16
C LYS A 672 4.42 -34.15 -11.72
N GLN A 673 4.21 -33.21 -12.65
CA GLN A 673 4.39 -31.78 -12.38
C GLN A 673 3.08 -31.15 -11.94
N ILE A 674 3.13 -30.36 -10.86
CA ILE A 674 1.98 -29.62 -10.35
C ILE A 674 2.28 -28.13 -10.44
N PHE A 675 1.38 -27.36 -11.05
CA PHE A 675 1.43 -25.90 -11.07
C PHE A 675 0.31 -25.38 -10.18
N TRP A 676 0.67 -24.89 -8.99
CA TRP A 676 -0.25 -24.35 -8.00
C TRP A 676 -0.28 -22.83 -8.09
N THR A 677 -1.46 -22.23 -8.24
CA THR A 677 -1.56 -20.78 -8.46
C THR A 677 -2.86 -20.15 -7.97
N TRP A 678 -2.76 -18.84 -7.73
CA TRP A 678 -3.90 -17.91 -7.55
C TRP A 678 -4.00 -16.92 -8.72
N ASP A 679 -3.09 -17.03 -9.71
CA ASP A 679 -3.08 -16.23 -10.94
C ASP A 679 -2.94 -17.17 -12.15
N LEU A 680 -4.08 -17.45 -12.77
CA LEU A 680 -4.14 -18.38 -13.90
C LEU A 680 -3.38 -17.86 -15.13
N ASP A 681 -3.37 -16.55 -15.37
CA ASP A 681 -2.68 -15.96 -16.54
C ASP A 681 -1.17 -16.11 -16.40
N ALA A 682 -0.63 -15.84 -15.21
CA ALA A 682 0.79 -16.05 -14.88
C ALA A 682 1.17 -17.53 -15.06
N CYS A 683 0.34 -18.44 -14.56
CA CYS A 683 0.55 -19.88 -14.64
C CYS A 683 0.60 -20.40 -16.08
N ILE A 684 -0.38 -20.04 -16.89
CA ILE A 684 -0.44 -20.44 -18.31
C ILE A 684 0.79 -19.91 -19.05
N THR A 685 1.18 -18.67 -18.76
CA THR A 685 2.36 -18.07 -19.39
C THR A 685 3.63 -18.85 -19.03
N PHE A 686 3.80 -19.24 -17.76
CA PHE A 686 4.94 -20.04 -17.33
C PHE A 686 4.95 -21.42 -18.01
N ILE A 687 3.83 -22.14 -17.98
CA ILE A 687 3.68 -23.46 -18.61
C ILE A 687 3.96 -23.41 -20.12
N SER A 688 3.49 -22.38 -20.81
CA SER A 688 3.76 -22.22 -22.25
C SER A 688 5.25 -22.06 -22.55
N ARG A 689 5.99 -21.38 -21.66
CA ARG A 689 7.43 -21.12 -21.82
C ARG A 689 8.28 -22.32 -21.39
N SER A 690 7.94 -22.97 -20.28
CA SER A 690 8.73 -24.07 -19.70
C SER A 690 8.36 -25.44 -20.25
N CYS A 691 7.12 -25.64 -20.67
CA CYS A 691 6.61 -26.93 -21.14
C CYS A 691 6.19 -26.93 -22.62
N GLY A 692 6.05 -25.76 -23.25
CA GLY A 692 5.55 -25.65 -24.63
C GLY A 692 4.07 -25.98 -24.78
N ILE A 693 3.30 -25.95 -23.68
CA ILE A 693 1.88 -26.29 -23.67
C ILE A 693 1.04 -25.01 -23.69
N TYR A 694 0.12 -24.93 -24.66
CA TYR A 694 -0.75 -23.78 -24.86
C TYR A 694 -2.21 -24.16 -24.62
N LEU A 695 -2.83 -23.55 -23.60
CA LEU A 695 -4.25 -23.75 -23.30
C LEU A 695 -5.13 -22.86 -24.18
N SER A 696 -6.26 -23.40 -24.61
CA SER A 696 -7.34 -22.65 -25.25
C SER A 696 -8.15 -21.87 -24.22
N GLN A 697 -8.89 -20.86 -24.69
CA GLN A 697 -9.74 -20.04 -23.82
C GLN A 697 -10.82 -20.87 -23.11
N GLU A 698 -11.39 -21.89 -23.78
CA GLU A 698 -12.34 -22.83 -23.18
C GLU A 698 -11.72 -23.63 -22.02
N GLN A 699 -10.48 -24.10 -22.18
CA GLN A 699 -9.75 -24.78 -21.11
C GLN A 699 -9.47 -23.85 -19.93
N CYS A 700 -9.17 -22.57 -20.19
CA CYS A 700 -8.94 -21.58 -19.14
C CYS A 700 -10.23 -21.30 -18.33
N GLU A 701 -11.37 -21.15 -19.00
CA GLU A 701 -12.66 -20.97 -18.33
C GLU A 701 -13.06 -22.22 -17.53
N LEU A 702 -12.74 -23.42 -18.04
CA LEU A 702 -12.93 -24.66 -17.29
C LEU A 702 -12.07 -24.67 -16.00
N ILE A 703 -10.81 -24.24 -16.06
CA ILE A 703 -9.93 -24.14 -14.88
C ILE A 703 -10.48 -23.14 -13.87
N LYS A 704 -10.98 -21.98 -14.31
CA LYS A 704 -11.58 -20.99 -13.40
C LYS A 704 -12.82 -21.54 -12.68
N LYS A 705 -13.58 -22.40 -13.36
CA LYS A 705 -14.79 -23.00 -12.80
C LYS A 705 -14.50 -24.17 -11.86
N GLU A 706 -13.72 -25.14 -12.32
CA GLU A 706 -13.49 -26.42 -11.62
C GLU A 706 -12.24 -26.42 -10.73
N GLY A 707 -11.30 -25.49 -10.94
CA GLY A 707 -10.09 -25.32 -10.12
C GLY A 707 -8.96 -26.30 -10.38
N ILE A 708 -9.18 -27.36 -11.16
CA ILE A 708 -8.15 -28.34 -11.51
C ILE A 708 -8.24 -28.75 -12.98
N TYR A 709 -7.08 -28.91 -13.63
CA TYR A 709 -7.00 -29.40 -15.00
C TYR A 709 -5.74 -30.24 -15.21
N THR A 710 -5.89 -31.40 -15.86
CA THR A 710 -4.78 -32.35 -16.08
C THR A 710 -4.53 -32.50 -17.58
N ILE A 711 -3.27 -32.40 -17.99
CA ILE A 711 -2.81 -32.57 -19.38
C ILE A 711 -1.48 -33.32 -19.33
N ASP A 712 -1.40 -34.47 -19.99
CA ASP A 712 -0.23 -35.35 -19.96
C ASP A 712 0.23 -35.65 -18.52
N ASN A 713 1.46 -35.29 -18.16
CA ASN A 713 2.03 -35.42 -16.81
C ASN A 713 1.94 -34.13 -15.98
N ILE A 714 1.14 -33.15 -16.42
CA ILE A 714 0.96 -31.85 -15.78
C ILE A 714 -0.42 -31.73 -15.14
N ILE A 715 -0.46 -31.25 -13.90
CA ILE A 715 -1.68 -30.89 -13.18
C ILE A 715 -1.61 -29.40 -12.86
N ILE A 716 -2.64 -28.65 -13.27
CA ILE A 716 -2.82 -27.23 -12.97
C ILE A 716 -3.87 -27.12 -11.88
N ILE A 717 -3.54 -26.41 -10.79
CA ILE A 717 -4.43 -26.17 -9.66
C ILE A 717 -4.59 -24.66 -9.49
N TYR A 718 -5.83 -24.18 -9.62
CA TYR A 718 -6.24 -22.80 -9.44
C TYR A 718 -7.18 -22.67 -8.24
N GLU A 719 -6.68 -22.10 -7.15
CA GLU A 719 -7.38 -22.14 -5.86
C GLU A 719 -8.54 -21.13 -5.74
N LEU A 720 -8.52 -20.05 -6.53
CA LEU A 720 -9.58 -19.03 -6.58
C LEU A 720 -10.73 -19.41 -7.53
N CYS A 721 -10.99 -20.72 -7.66
CA CYS A 721 -12.04 -21.23 -8.52
C CYS A 721 -13.45 -21.06 -7.92
N GLU A 722 -14.47 -21.15 -8.77
CA GLU A 722 -15.87 -21.07 -8.33
C GLU A 722 -16.26 -22.26 -7.44
N LYS A 723 -15.81 -23.47 -7.79
CA LYS A 723 -16.17 -24.73 -7.10
C LYS A 723 -15.12 -25.21 -6.10
N LYS A 724 -14.82 -24.36 -5.10
CA LYS A 724 -13.76 -24.64 -4.12
C LYS A 724 -13.95 -25.94 -3.32
N ILE A 725 -15.20 -26.33 -3.04
CA ILE A 725 -15.52 -27.57 -2.33
C ILE A 725 -15.20 -28.80 -3.18
N ASP A 726 -15.60 -28.78 -4.46
CA ASP A 726 -15.35 -29.88 -5.40
C ASP A 726 -13.84 -30.05 -5.63
N LEU A 727 -13.11 -28.95 -5.77
CA LEU A 727 -11.64 -28.95 -5.84
C LEU A 727 -11.02 -29.67 -4.64
N TYR A 728 -11.46 -29.35 -3.42
CA TYR A 728 -10.97 -29.99 -2.21
C TYR A 728 -11.26 -31.50 -2.17
N MET A 729 -12.44 -31.92 -2.64
CA MET A 729 -12.79 -33.35 -2.73
C MET A 729 -11.88 -34.09 -3.72
N ILE A 730 -11.62 -33.51 -4.89
CA ILE A 730 -10.74 -34.11 -5.90
C ILE A 730 -9.31 -34.22 -5.38
N LEU A 731 -8.79 -33.17 -4.73
CA LEU A 731 -7.43 -33.17 -4.19
C LEU A 731 -7.21 -34.22 -3.10
N LYS A 732 -8.25 -34.56 -2.33
CA LYS A 732 -8.23 -35.66 -1.35
C LYS A 732 -8.05 -37.04 -1.97
N GLU A 733 -8.37 -37.23 -3.24
CA GLU A 733 -8.14 -38.51 -3.92
C GLU A 733 -6.67 -38.65 -4.38
N LEU A 734 -5.94 -37.54 -4.48
CA LEU A 734 -4.54 -37.47 -4.90
C LEU A 734 -3.60 -37.57 -3.69
N LYS A 735 -3.48 -38.75 -3.08
CA LYS A 735 -2.61 -39.01 -1.91
C LYS A 735 -1.44 -39.93 -2.22
N ASN A 736 -0.42 -39.92 -1.36
CA ASN A 736 0.74 -40.82 -1.41
C ASN A 736 1.48 -40.80 -2.75
N ASN A 737 1.40 -39.67 -3.44
CA ASN A 737 2.08 -39.45 -4.71
C ASN A 737 3.30 -38.56 -4.51
N LEU A 738 4.15 -38.62 -5.53
CA LEU A 738 5.44 -37.98 -5.60
C LEU A 738 5.36 -36.87 -6.65
N TYR A 739 5.47 -35.60 -6.23
CA TYR A 739 5.22 -34.45 -7.09
C TYR A 739 6.37 -33.45 -7.13
N ASN A 740 6.62 -32.91 -8.33
CA ASN A 740 7.42 -31.70 -8.52
C ASN A 740 6.46 -30.51 -8.66
N MET A 741 6.32 -29.73 -7.59
CA MET A 741 5.38 -28.62 -7.51
C MET A 741 6.05 -27.29 -7.86
N PHE A 742 5.31 -26.44 -8.58
CA PHE A 742 5.65 -25.07 -8.89
C PHE A 742 4.57 -24.18 -8.28
N ILE A 743 4.91 -23.46 -7.21
CA ILE A 743 4.04 -22.44 -6.63
C ILE A 743 4.29 -21.15 -7.39
N ILE A 744 3.26 -20.65 -8.07
CA ILE A 744 3.35 -19.45 -8.90
C ILE A 744 2.65 -18.31 -8.19
N PHE A 745 3.41 -17.25 -7.91
CA PHE A 745 2.95 -16.12 -7.12
C PHE A 745 3.47 -14.78 -7.66
N ASN A 746 2.81 -13.69 -7.28
CA ASN A 746 3.16 -12.35 -7.74
C ASN A 746 4.26 -11.74 -6.86
N GLY A 747 5.44 -11.50 -7.44
CA GLY A 747 6.58 -10.95 -6.70
C GLY A 747 6.40 -9.51 -6.22
N ILE A 748 5.55 -8.71 -6.89
CA ILE A 748 5.26 -7.32 -6.47
C ILE A 748 4.43 -7.32 -5.19
N GLN A 749 3.45 -8.22 -5.12
CA GLN A 749 2.57 -8.40 -3.97
C GLN A 749 3.03 -9.58 -3.12
N ILE A 750 4.34 -9.67 -2.86
CA ILE A 750 4.93 -10.81 -2.16
C ILE A 750 4.33 -11.00 -0.77
N GLY A 751 3.96 -9.91 -0.09
CA GLY A 751 3.30 -9.99 1.22
C GLY A 751 1.95 -10.68 1.19
N ASN A 752 1.09 -10.29 0.24
CA ASN A 752 -0.20 -10.94 0.04
C ASN A 752 -0.03 -12.39 -0.47
N SER A 753 0.95 -12.61 -1.36
CA SER A 753 1.28 -13.95 -1.86
C SER A 753 1.75 -14.88 -0.73
N GLU A 754 2.57 -14.35 0.18
CA GLU A 754 3.04 -15.08 1.36
C GLU A 754 1.86 -15.49 2.24
N LYS A 755 0.96 -14.54 2.55
CA LYS A 755 -0.26 -14.81 3.31
C LYS A 755 -1.10 -15.89 2.65
N GLN A 756 -1.39 -15.76 1.35
CA GLN A 756 -2.16 -16.72 0.57
C GLN A 756 -1.58 -18.14 0.64
N VAL A 757 -0.25 -18.28 0.51
CA VAL A 757 0.41 -19.59 0.55
C VAL A 757 0.42 -20.17 1.96
N LEU A 758 0.80 -19.38 2.99
CA LEU A 758 0.96 -19.86 4.36
C LEU A 758 -0.37 -20.16 5.07
N GLU A 759 -1.43 -19.43 4.72
CA GLU A 759 -2.78 -19.58 5.27
C GLU A 759 -3.65 -20.56 4.47
N SER A 760 -3.25 -20.99 3.27
CA SER A 760 -4.02 -21.94 2.46
C SER A 760 -4.11 -23.31 3.16
N PHE A 761 -5.30 -23.61 3.68
CA PHE A 761 -5.62 -24.92 4.26
C PHE A 761 -5.55 -26.04 3.21
N ILE A 762 -6.01 -25.77 1.98
CA ILE A 762 -6.07 -26.76 0.90
C ILE A 762 -4.64 -27.15 0.48
N LEU A 763 -3.76 -26.16 0.28
CA LEU A 763 -2.36 -26.40 -0.04
C LEU A 763 -1.67 -27.16 1.09
N LYS A 764 -1.87 -26.73 2.34
CA LYS A 764 -1.29 -27.40 3.52
C LYS A 764 -1.66 -28.89 3.56
N GLN A 765 -2.94 -29.21 3.42
CA GLN A 765 -3.42 -30.60 3.44
C GLN A 765 -2.82 -31.40 2.28
N PHE A 766 -2.82 -30.83 1.07
CA PHE A 766 -2.27 -31.49 -0.10
C PHE A 766 -0.77 -31.80 0.05
N VAL A 767 0.01 -30.87 0.61
CA VAL A 767 1.45 -31.05 0.87
C VAL A 767 1.69 -32.07 1.98
N MET A 768 0.84 -32.14 3.01
CA MET A 768 0.98 -33.13 4.09
C MET A 768 0.67 -34.57 3.65
N GLU A 769 -0.20 -34.74 2.66
CA GLU A 769 -0.65 -36.06 2.17
C GLU A 769 0.23 -36.63 1.03
N ASN A 770 1.24 -35.89 0.59
CA ASN A 770 2.09 -36.24 -0.55
C ASN A 770 3.57 -35.92 -0.30
N SER A 771 4.47 -36.55 -1.05
CA SER A 771 5.90 -36.20 -1.03
C SER A 771 6.19 -35.20 -2.14
N ILE A 772 6.52 -33.96 -1.77
CA ILE A 772 6.56 -32.82 -2.71
C ILE A 772 7.91 -32.10 -2.67
N MET A 773 8.48 -31.85 -3.85
CA MET A 773 9.49 -30.80 -4.04
C MET A 773 8.80 -29.50 -4.43
N ILE A 774 9.09 -28.41 -3.74
CA ILE A 774 8.45 -27.10 -4.01
C ILE A 774 9.44 -26.17 -4.69
N ASN A 775 9.13 -25.76 -5.91
CA ASN A 775 9.76 -24.67 -6.63
C ASN A 775 8.92 -23.41 -6.49
N PHE A 776 9.59 -22.27 -6.39
CA PHE A 776 8.99 -20.95 -6.21
C PHE A 776 9.12 -20.19 -7.53
N VAL A 777 8.01 -19.96 -8.22
CA VAL A 777 8.00 -19.26 -9.52
C VAL A 777 7.48 -17.85 -9.31
N ILE A 778 8.38 -16.89 -9.45
CA ILE A 778 8.09 -15.47 -9.29
C ILE A 778 7.53 -14.92 -10.61
N ASP A 779 6.26 -14.52 -10.59
CA ASP A 779 5.64 -13.73 -11.65
C ASP A 779 5.84 -12.22 -11.42
N SER A 780 5.61 -11.41 -12.46
CA SER A 780 5.84 -9.96 -12.46
C SER A 780 7.31 -9.58 -12.17
N SER A 781 8.23 -10.41 -12.68
CA SER A 781 9.67 -10.20 -12.58
C SER A 781 10.17 -9.05 -13.45
N LYS A 782 9.48 -8.72 -14.53
CA LYS A 782 9.84 -7.63 -15.45
C LYS A 782 9.87 -6.29 -14.72
N GLU A 783 8.96 -6.09 -13.79
CA GLU A 783 8.86 -4.89 -12.97
C GLU A 783 10.14 -4.69 -12.13
N PHE A 784 10.68 -5.78 -11.55
CA PHE A 784 11.94 -5.75 -10.81
C PHE A 784 13.17 -5.68 -11.70
N ILE A 785 13.15 -6.33 -12.87
CA ILE A 785 14.23 -6.24 -13.87
C ILE A 785 14.33 -4.80 -14.37
N ASN A 786 13.20 -4.20 -14.76
CA ASN A 786 13.13 -2.81 -15.21
C ASN A 786 13.59 -1.86 -14.11
N ALA A 787 13.19 -2.07 -12.85
CA ALA A 787 13.60 -1.26 -11.72
C ALA A 787 15.06 -1.50 -11.27
N ASN A 788 15.75 -2.51 -11.82
CA ASN A 788 17.08 -2.97 -11.39
C ASN A 788 17.14 -3.45 -9.92
N ASN A 789 16.04 -4.00 -9.41
CA ASN A 789 15.87 -4.44 -8.02
C ASN A 789 15.77 -5.97 -7.89
N ILE A 790 16.37 -6.73 -8.82
CA ILE A 790 16.26 -8.19 -8.83
C ILE A 790 16.87 -8.85 -7.57
N ARG A 791 17.93 -8.28 -7.01
CA ARG A 791 18.58 -8.83 -5.79
C ARG A 791 17.70 -8.73 -4.57
N GLU A 792 17.02 -7.59 -4.40
CA GLU A 792 16.07 -7.36 -3.32
C GLU A 792 14.91 -8.36 -3.42
N LEU A 793 14.35 -8.54 -4.62
CA LEU A 793 13.34 -9.55 -4.88
C LEU A 793 13.81 -10.94 -4.46
N LEU A 794 15.01 -11.36 -4.87
CA LEU A 794 15.56 -12.67 -4.52
C LEU A 794 15.75 -12.81 -3.00
N PHE A 795 16.22 -11.77 -2.31
CA PHE A 795 16.36 -11.78 -0.86
C PHE A 795 15.01 -11.97 -0.14
N ILE A 796 13.98 -11.23 -0.55
CA ILE A 796 12.64 -11.33 0.05
C ILE A 796 12.03 -12.71 -0.24
N VAL A 797 12.15 -13.19 -1.48
CA VAL A 797 11.64 -14.52 -1.88
C VAL A 797 12.36 -15.63 -1.15
N ASN A 798 13.68 -15.50 -0.89
CA ASN A 798 14.41 -16.51 -0.13
C ASN A 798 13.90 -16.59 1.32
N LYS A 799 13.63 -15.45 1.97
CA LYS A 799 12.98 -15.43 3.29
C LYS A 799 11.58 -16.05 3.25
N PHE A 800 10.79 -15.75 2.22
CA PHE A 800 9.46 -16.33 2.05
C PHE A 800 9.53 -17.86 1.89
N LYS A 801 10.46 -18.34 1.07
CA LYS A 801 10.77 -19.76 0.89
C LYS A 801 11.11 -20.43 2.22
N ASP A 802 11.95 -19.82 3.05
CA ASP A 802 12.29 -20.35 4.38
C ASP A 802 11.05 -20.50 5.29
N LYS A 803 10.13 -19.52 5.27
CA LYS A 803 8.86 -19.59 6.01
C LYS A 803 7.94 -20.70 5.51
N VAL A 804 7.88 -20.94 4.20
CA VAL A 804 7.09 -22.03 3.63
C VAL A 804 7.67 -23.40 4.00
N ILE A 805 9.00 -23.53 3.96
CA ILE A 805 9.71 -24.76 4.38
C ILE A 805 9.48 -25.04 5.87
N SER A 806 9.56 -24.02 6.72
CA SER A 806 9.30 -24.20 8.15
C SER A 806 7.84 -24.59 8.43
N ARG A 807 6.89 -24.05 7.65
CA ARG A 807 5.45 -24.27 7.81
C ARG A 807 5.00 -25.68 7.42
N PHE A 808 5.45 -26.21 6.27
CA PHE A 808 4.85 -27.43 5.71
C PHE A 808 5.47 -28.74 6.20
N LYS A 809 6.71 -28.76 6.72
CA LYS A 809 7.47 -29.97 7.17
C LYS A 809 7.58 -31.06 6.08
N ASN A 810 8.68 -31.82 6.05
CA ASN A 810 8.90 -32.93 5.08
C ASN A 810 8.79 -32.56 3.59
N ILE A 811 9.13 -31.32 3.21
CA ILE A 811 9.20 -30.92 1.80
C ILE A 811 10.64 -30.91 1.29
N ASN A 812 10.82 -31.34 0.04
CA ASN A 812 12.11 -31.24 -0.64
C ASN A 812 12.30 -29.83 -1.19
N ASN A 813 13.48 -29.27 -0.94
CA ASN A 813 13.76 -27.87 -1.28
C ASN A 813 14.04 -27.70 -2.78
N GLY A 814 13.14 -27.01 -3.48
CA GLY A 814 13.30 -26.69 -4.90
C GLY A 814 13.96 -25.36 -5.20
N TYR A 815 13.81 -24.93 -6.45
CA TYR A 815 14.44 -23.74 -6.98
C TYR A 815 13.54 -22.53 -6.88
N ILE A 816 14.15 -21.37 -6.64
CA ILE A 816 13.58 -20.07 -6.97
C ILE A 816 13.76 -19.88 -8.48
N LEU A 817 12.66 -19.60 -9.16
CA LEU A 817 12.52 -19.43 -10.60
C LEU A 817 11.76 -18.13 -10.87
N ILE A 818 11.87 -17.65 -12.09
CA ILE A 818 11.24 -16.43 -12.59
C ILE A 818 10.43 -16.75 -13.85
N ASN A 819 9.18 -16.29 -13.87
CA ASN A 819 8.35 -16.28 -15.06
C ASN A 819 8.65 -15.04 -15.92
N SER A 820 9.79 -15.05 -16.61
CA SER A 820 10.18 -13.98 -17.54
C SER A 820 9.98 -14.41 -18.98
N LYS A 821 9.80 -13.42 -19.89
CA LYS A 821 9.87 -13.65 -21.33
C LYS A 821 11.14 -14.37 -21.72
N ASN A 822 12.25 -14.00 -21.10
CA ASN A 822 13.52 -14.66 -21.34
C ASN A 822 13.78 -15.71 -20.26
N PRO A 823 13.60 -17.01 -20.54
CA PRO A 823 13.75 -18.04 -19.52
C PRO A 823 15.20 -18.27 -19.10
N ILE A 824 16.20 -17.73 -19.81
CA ILE A 824 17.62 -17.95 -19.48
C ILE A 824 17.98 -17.54 -18.04
N TYR A 825 17.26 -16.59 -17.46
CA TYR A 825 17.43 -16.19 -16.06
C TYR A 825 17.26 -17.37 -15.09
N ASN A 826 16.42 -18.35 -15.43
CA ASN A 826 16.23 -19.56 -14.63
C ASN A 826 17.47 -20.46 -14.62
N MET A 827 18.27 -20.48 -15.70
CA MET A 827 19.55 -21.20 -15.68
C MET A 827 20.53 -20.54 -14.71
N ALA A 828 20.62 -19.20 -14.71
CA ALA A 828 21.46 -18.46 -13.76
C ALA A 828 21.04 -18.69 -12.31
N LEU A 829 19.73 -18.68 -12.03
CA LEU A 829 19.18 -18.94 -10.71
C LEU A 829 19.48 -20.36 -10.23
N ILE A 830 19.32 -21.36 -11.09
CA ILE A 830 19.60 -22.76 -10.72
C ILE A 830 21.10 -22.94 -10.43
N GLU A 831 21.97 -22.49 -11.33
CA GLU A 831 23.43 -22.62 -11.15
C GLU A 831 23.93 -21.88 -9.89
N GLY A 832 23.32 -20.74 -9.55
CA GLY A 832 23.60 -20.03 -8.31
C GLY A 832 23.17 -20.79 -7.05
N GLN A 833 21.99 -21.42 -7.08
CA GLN A 833 21.42 -22.16 -5.94
C GLN A 833 22.05 -23.53 -5.70
N GLU A 834 22.68 -24.15 -6.70
CA GLU A 834 23.29 -25.48 -6.60
C GLU A 834 24.68 -25.48 -5.94
N LYS A 835 25.31 -24.31 -5.80
CA LYS A 835 26.66 -24.21 -5.23
C LYS A 835 26.59 -23.84 -3.75
N GLU A 836 27.14 -24.70 -2.89
CA GLU A 836 27.29 -24.40 -1.45
C GLU A 836 28.15 -23.15 -1.20
N THR A 837 29.18 -22.93 -2.02
CA THR A 837 30.00 -21.71 -2.03
C THR A 837 30.16 -21.19 -3.46
N PHE A 838 29.45 -20.12 -3.79
CA PHE A 838 29.50 -19.50 -5.11
C PHE A 838 30.64 -18.49 -5.17
N ILE A 839 31.83 -18.94 -5.59
CA ILE A 839 33.05 -18.11 -5.65
C ILE A 839 33.24 -17.40 -7.00
N ILE A 840 34.18 -16.46 -7.06
CA ILE A 840 34.44 -15.62 -8.24
C ILE A 840 34.75 -16.45 -9.51
N SER A 841 35.41 -17.60 -9.38
CA SER A 841 35.66 -18.49 -10.52
C SER A 841 34.37 -19.10 -11.06
N ASN A 842 33.48 -19.60 -10.18
CA ASN A 842 32.15 -20.08 -10.59
C ASN A 842 31.35 -18.99 -11.29
N TYR A 843 31.34 -17.78 -10.72
CA TYR A 843 30.70 -16.61 -11.34
C TYR A 843 31.23 -16.38 -12.76
N ARG A 844 32.56 -16.36 -12.96
CA ARG A 844 33.16 -16.10 -14.27
C ARG A 844 32.78 -17.17 -15.29
N ASP A 845 32.91 -18.43 -14.92
CA ASP A 845 32.70 -19.56 -15.83
C ASP A 845 31.20 -19.69 -16.23
N ILE A 846 30.29 -19.54 -15.25
CA ILE A 846 28.85 -19.57 -15.49
C ILE A 846 28.42 -18.36 -16.32
N LYS A 847 28.93 -17.16 -16.01
CA LYS A 847 28.65 -15.94 -16.77
C LYS A 847 29.10 -16.08 -18.24
N GLU A 848 30.32 -16.53 -18.48
CA GLU A 848 30.83 -16.73 -19.85
C GLU A 848 30.01 -17.76 -20.63
N SER A 849 29.55 -18.83 -19.97
CA SER A 849 28.68 -19.85 -20.57
C SER A 849 27.31 -19.26 -20.94
N LEU A 850 26.67 -18.56 -20.00
CA LEU A 850 25.36 -17.94 -20.22
C LEU A 850 25.43 -16.85 -21.30
N PHE A 851 26.51 -16.07 -21.39
CA PHE A 851 26.70 -15.02 -22.39
C PHE A 851 26.90 -15.53 -23.82
N LYS A 852 27.26 -16.81 -23.98
CA LYS A 852 27.34 -17.47 -25.30
C LYS A 852 25.96 -17.91 -25.82
N ASN A 853 24.95 -17.99 -24.94
CA ASN A 853 23.61 -18.42 -25.30
C ASN A 853 22.90 -17.38 -26.21
N PRO A 854 22.17 -17.78 -27.27
CA PRO A 854 21.41 -16.86 -28.10
C PRO A 854 20.42 -15.98 -27.33
N LEU A 855 19.90 -16.46 -26.20
CA LEU A 855 18.97 -15.73 -25.34
C LEU A 855 19.63 -14.61 -24.52
N SER A 856 20.96 -14.49 -24.47
CA SER A 856 21.66 -13.44 -23.69
C SER A 856 22.37 -12.40 -24.57
N ARG A 857 21.97 -12.25 -25.84
CA ARG A 857 22.67 -11.36 -26.78
C ARG A 857 22.44 -9.86 -26.51
N GLY A 858 21.29 -9.48 -25.95
CA GLY A 858 20.99 -8.08 -25.64
C GLY A 858 21.69 -7.58 -24.38
N LYS A 859 21.80 -6.25 -24.29
CA LYS A 859 22.53 -5.59 -23.19
C LYS A 859 21.78 -5.74 -21.85
N GLU A 860 20.47 -5.57 -21.88
CA GLU A 860 19.59 -5.68 -20.71
C GLU A 860 19.60 -7.10 -20.12
N GLU A 861 19.57 -8.12 -20.99
CA GLU A 861 19.65 -9.52 -20.57
C GLU A 861 20.97 -9.85 -19.88
N LYS A 862 22.09 -9.32 -20.40
CA LYS A 862 23.42 -9.51 -19.78
C LYS A 862 23.52 -8.82 -18.43
N GLU A 863 23.04 -7.59 -18.31
CA GLU A 863 23.02 -6.85 -17.04
C GLU A 863 22.17 -7.59 -16.00
N THR A 864 20.98 -8.06 -16.39
CA THR A 864 20.09 -8.83 -15.51
C THR A 864 20.74 -10.13 -15.04
N LEU A 865 21.38 -10.87 -15.96
CA LEU A 865 22.11 -12.10 -15.62
C LEU A 865 23.25 -11.83 -14.64
N GLU A 866 24.00 -10.73 -14.81
CA GLU A 866 25.04 -10.37 -13.87
C GLU A 866 24.48 -10.05 -12.49
N GLU A 867 23.38 -9.32 -12.40
CA GLU A 867 22.76 -8.97 -11.13
C GLU A 867 22.23 -10.20 -10.39
N ILE A 868 21.66 -11.18 -11.12
CA ILE A 868 21.27 -12.48 -10.55
C ILE A 868 22.50 -13.23 -10.04
N LEU A 869 23.57 -13.35 -10.82
CA LEU A 869 24.75 -14.10 -10.40
C LEU A 869 25.49 -13.42 -9.24
N LYS A 870 25.53 -12.09 -9.21
CA LYS A 870 26.13 -11.31 -8.10
C LYS A 870 25.36 -11.45 -6.79
N TYR A 871 24.07 -11.77 -6.83
CA TYR A 871 23.32 -12.07 -5.60
C TYR A 871 23.88 -13.30 -4.87
N PHE A 872 24.38 -14.29 -5.61
CA PHE A 872 24.97 -15.50 -5.02
C PHE A 872 26.45 -15.34 -4.65
N LEU A 873 27.14 -14.32 -5.16
CA LEU A 873 28.51 -14.00 -4.76
C LEU A 873 28.52 -13.46 -3.33
N ASN A 874 29.02 -14.28 -2.40
CA ASN A 874 29.28 -13.88 -1.00
C ASN A 874 30.48 -12.94 -0.88
#